data_AF-A0A847HGQ8-F1
#
_entry.id   AF-A0A847HGQ8-F1
#
_cell.length_a   1.000
_cell.length_b   1.000
_cell.length_c   1.000
_cell.angle_alpha   90.00
_cell.angle_beta   90.00
_cell.angle_gamma   90.00
#
_symmetry.space_group_name_H-M   'P 1'
#
loop_
_entity.id
_entity.type
_entity.pdbx_description
1 polymer ?
#
loop_
_entity_poly.entity_id
_entity_poly.type
_entity_poly.pdbx_seq_one_letter_code
_entity_poly.pdbx_strand_id
1 'polypeptide(L)'
;MPEPDSFAVILEQLGSLISNEGEYFSHQTALFLLGLAPEPPKTLTIVSDHRRRNRTINGFELVFVYHGKTTASYIQTILFRGYRLQVSTIEKTLIDLTKDTVYAPPTGEMASLFCRVSYSNRLLLSIARQTSDSVIKRVSLYLAWSGRAAYHELPFKVFKRTPIKLDPRETERLTWNGLFFTRFPLALLQQPPAAPPNDVENSTRLWMELRSLPELCEKQLQANMVFIRETPEPRINAIIENYFIEIFRNLDGDKLNWLLANTLNAREDLEVPPLVPRLLLGFIANRTDVLNLRADEISDWVSRNLTSSDLELAAAAIYFGTLIGLEEEIVERFTCLSSRFFYAGKFSLITFFAENFLNRNLTFAHNVYLDISKTFSAQERYDDALQLLEEAKTKYEDQPGSQLGHLFYASALVLKRLGRVDEAMSELFLARESFVIDNDNESLARAENALGNIYFSRGKPQSARAHYLAGLHRARQSGNEQLLASFLANIGLVEYDLGNFNKARAQLSRAYNLNRQQDNLWNASVTGMGLGKIFMKLGQFFKAIKIFREVLTIREKKQNLSGMYEIFSLLAWICEMLGKQAAAETYWHQASALLSSASLEARACYVGESLKAMSHVFNMRLSEAEKHYQQMICRAVSKNASPVQIGDLHFGLAASQIFQDHSSEGLESLRTSQHYLGSGHSRAQRLQIDLLAALYFPNQFRELKLEELIQQYIVSGSFDPFWGHIAAKLQSCGKASGLDYIRYHIGKTPPSMLKHLMTRIPGLKDIIEQQQTENSRAGEFFTLMASDETATLHYDEYINWQKNYPSDHLIFDAPAGLLIYGGSRLRIKVGSIPHNLLLQLFIAQPHSVEVEALYRSAWGSIFDPEYDQGAFKTTVQRLKQLLKSICPSVRIVRRKSRQSIRAVKLSIAVPWILIFK
;
A
#
# COMPACT_ATOMS: atom_id res chain seq x y z
N MET A 1 22.61 30.68 -3.90
CA MET A 1 23.94 31.05 -4.42
C MET A 1 23.91 32.51 -4.82
N PRO A 2 24.50 33.43 -4.04
CA PRO A 2 24.76 34.80 -4.47
C PRO A 2 26.07 34.82 -5.25
N GLU A 3 26.04 35.20 -6.55
CA GLU A 3 27.21 35.42 -7.44
C GLU A 3 26.68 35.79 -8.86
N PRO A 4 27.52 36.44 -9.71
CA PRO A 4 27.48 37.85 -10.11
C PRO A 4 26.54 38.14 -11.29
N ASP A 5 26.13 39.40 -11.45
CA ASP A 5 25.29 39.88 -12.57
C ASP A 5 25.85 39.52 -13.97
N SER A 6 27.15 39.22 -14.08
CA SER A 6 27.81 38.80 -15.33
C SER A 6 27.39 37.41 -15.84
N PHE A 7 27.11 36.44 -14.95
CA PHE A 7 26.73 35.08 -15.37
C PHE A 7 25.28 35.01 -15.85
N ALA A 8 24.42 35.93 -15.38
CA ALA A 8 23.04 36.04 -15.82
C ALA A 8 22.94 36.40 -17.32
N VAL A 9 23.81 37.28 -17.80
CA VAL A 9 23.91 37.68 -19.22
C VAL A 9 24.41 36.52 -20.10
N ILE A 10 25.30 35.70 -19.55
CA ILE A 10 25.84 34.53 -20.26
C ILE A 10 24.78 33.44 -20.45
N LEU A 11 23.85 33.25 -19.51
CA LEU A 11 22.80 32.22 -19.58
C LEU A 11 21.85 32.37 -20.77
N GLU A 12 21.46 33.60 -21.12
CA GLU A 12 20.62 33.88 -22.28
C GLU A 12 21.34 33.48 -23.58
N GLN A 13 22.65 33.75 -23.64
CA GLN A 13 23.50 33.33 -24.76
C GLN A 13 23.74 31.82 -24.77
N LEU A 14 23.95 31.18 -23.61
CA LEU A 14 24.17 29.73 -23.48
C LEU A 14 22.97 28.90 -23.94
N GLY A 15 21.74 29.34 -23.66
CA GLY A 15 20.53 28.70 -24.18
C GLY A 15 20.42 28.75 -25.71
N SER A 16 20.89 29.84 -26.32
CA SER A 16 20.95 29.99 -27.78
C SER A 16 22.11 29.23 -28.45
N LEU A 17 23.15 28.87 -27.68
CA LEU A 17 24.37 28.22 -28.18
C LEU A 17 24.24 26.71 -28.35
N ILE A 18 23.34 26.07 -27.58
CA ILE A 18 22.90 24.68 -27.78
C ILE A 18 21.75 24.71 -28.78
N SER A 19 22.07 25.00 -30.04
CA SER A 19 21.09 25.11 -31.12
C SER A 19 20.74 23.78 -31.78
N ASN A 20 21.53 22.73 -31.51
CA ASN A 20 21.52 21.47 -32.25
C ASN A 20 21.17 20.28 -31.35
N GLU A 21 20.41 19.31 -31.89
CA GLU A 21 20.24 18.00 -31.26
C GLU A 21 21.63 17.32 -31.11
N GLY A 22 22.00 16.92 -29.89
CA GLY A 22 23.25 16.20 -29.60
C GLY A 22 24.28 16.95 -28.75
N GLU A 23 24.06 18.22 -28.41
CA GLU A 23 24.96 19.00 -27.53
C GLU A 23 24.45 19.10 -26.08
N TYR A 24 25.38 19.05 -25.12
CA TYR A 24 25.07 19.19 -23.69
C TYR A 24 26.25 19.75 -22.89
N PHE A 25 25.95 20.42 -21.77
CA PHE A 25 26.97 20.84 -20.80
C PHE A 25 27.47 19.64 -19.98
N SER A 26 28.79 19.54 -19.77
CA SER A 26 29.43 18.48 -18.98
C SER A 26 30.60 19.02 -18.13
N HIS A 27 31.41 18.14 -17.53
CA HIS A 27 32.58 18.48 -16.70
C HIS A 27 32.23 19.40 -15.50
N GLN A 28 33.15 20.28 -15.08
CA GLN A 28 32.92 21.24 -13.99
C GLN A 28 31.72 22.16 -14.26
N THR A 29 31.38 22.41 -15.54
CA THR A 29 30.20 23.20 -15.91
C THR A 29 28.91 22.48 -15.51
N ALA A 30 28.81 21.17 -15.76
CA ALA A 30 27.68 20.38 -15.28
C ALA A 30 27.63 20.31 -13.75
N LEU A 31 28.77 20.15 -13.07
CA LEU A 31 28.80 20.17 -11.60
C LEU A 31 28.22 21.47 -11.03
N PHE A 32 28.61 22.62 -11.58
CA PHE A 32 28.04 23.92 -11.19
C PHE A 32 26.54 24.01 -11.50
N LEU A 33 26.13 23.67 -12.73
CA LEU A 33 24.72 23.74 -13.16
C LEU A 33 23.80 22.81 -12.36
N LEU A 34 24.32 21.68 -11.87
CA LEU A 34 23.62 20.74 -10.99
C LEU A 34 23.69 21.14 -9.51
N GLY A 35 24.34 22.25 -9.18
CA GLY A 35 24.46 22.76 -7.80
C GLY A 35 25.47 22.00 -6.95
N LEU A 36 26.37 21.22 -7.57
CA LEU A 36 27.43 20.45 -6.90
C LEU A 36 28.75 21.23 -6.75
N ALA A 37 28.86 22.38 -7.41
CA ALA A 37 29.95 23.34 -7.24
C ALA A 37 29.38 24.73 -6.91
N PRO A 38 30.00 25.49 -5.99
CA PRO A 38 29.46 26.77 -5.53
C PRO A 38 29.64 27.92 -6.52
N GLU A 39 30.71 27.89 -7.32
CA GLU A 39 31.08 28.95 -8.27
C GLU A 39 31.15 28.41 -9.71
N PRO A 40 30.84 29.24 -10.71
CA PRO A 40 30.97 28.84 -12.11
C PRO A 40 32.44 28.64 -12.48
N PRO A 41 32.79 27.57 -13.23
CA PRO A 41 34.16 27.39 -13.67
C PRO A 41 34.56 28.47 -14.68
N LYS A 42 35.85 28.85 -14.69
CA LYS A 42 36.43 29.77 -15.68
C LYS A 42 36.27 29.28 -17.12
N THR A 43 36.26 27.96 -17.29
CA THR A 43 36.06 27.27 -18.57
C THR A 43 34.69 26.59 -18.59
N LEU A 44 33.86 26.96 -19.56
CA LEU A 44 32.56 26.36 -19.81
C LEU A 44 32.72 25.25 -20.86
N THR A 45 32.39 24.01 -20.48
CA THR A 45 32.59 22.83 -21.33
C THR A 45 31.27 22.34 -21.91
N ILE A 46 31.19 22.30 -23.24
CA ILE A 46 30.09 21.69 -23.99
C ILE A 46 30.63 20.44 -24.69
N VAL A 47 29.95 19.32 -24.49
CA VAL A 47 30.21 18.10 -25.27
C VAL A 47 29.33 18.14 -26.51
N SER A 48 29.93 17.90 -27.66
CA SER A 48 29.26 17.94 -28.97
C SER A 48 29.61 16.70 -29.78
N ASP A 49 28.65 16.22 -30.56
CA ASP A 49 28.80 15.08 -31.47
C ASP A 49 29.41 15.47 -32.84
N HIS A 50 29.72 16.75 -33.02
CA HIS A 50 30.42 17.32 -34.15
C HIS A 50 31.52 18.28 -33.67
N ARG A 51 32.56 18.46 -34.50
CA ARG A 51 33.70 19.31 -34.10
C ARG A 51 33.30 20.78 -34.17
N ARG A 52 33.49 21.49 -33.06
CA ARG A 52 33.30 22.95 -32.98
C ARG A 52 34.57 23.62 -32.47
N ARG A 53 34.75 24.89 -32.83
CA ARG A 53 35.88 25.71 -32.39
C ARG A 53 35.58 26.35 -31.03
N ASN A 54 36.56 26.29 -30.14
CA ASN A 54 36.54 27.01 -28.87
C ASN A 54 36.45 28.53 -29.13
N ARG A 55 35.85 29.26 -28.20
CA ARG A 55 35.68 30.72 -28.28
C ARG A 55 35.57 31.31 -26.88
N THR A 56 35.70 32.62 -26.77
CA THR A 56 35.53 33.33 -25.49
C THR A 56 34.24 34.12 -25.50
N ILE A 57 33.47 34.08 -24.41
CA ILE A 57 32.22 34.81 -24.25
C ILE A 57 32.24 35.52 -22.90
N ASN A 58 32.20 36.85 -22.90
CA ASN A 58 32.16 37.69 -21.69
C ASN A 58 33.18 37.28 -20.61
N GLY A 59 34.40 36.93 -21.02
CA GLY A 59 35.50 36.52 -20.13
C GLY A 59 35.55 35.04 -19.77
N PHE A 60 34.56 34.22 -20.16
CA PHE A 60 34.57 32.77 -19.99
C PHE A 60 35.08 32.08 -21.24
N GLU A 61 35.95 31.07 -21.06
CA GLU A 61 36.40 30.23 -22.16
C GLU A 61 35.36 29.15 -22.45
N LEU A 62 34.75 29.17 -23.63
CA LEU A 62 33.83 28.14 -24.10
C LEU A 62 34.60 27.09 -24.89
N VAL A 63 34.69 25.88 -24.32
CA VAL A 63 35.42 24.75 -24.87
C VAL A 63 34.43 23.70 -25.37
N PHE A 64 34.62 23.27 -26.62
CA PHE A 64 33.85 22.19 -27.24
C PHE A 64 34.67 20.91 -27.24
N VAL A 65 34.19 19.89 -26.54
CA VAL A 65 34.81 18.57 -26.49
C VAL A 65 34.06 17.63 -27.42
N TYR A 66 34.78 17.07 -28.39
CA TYR A 66 34.20 16.17 -29.37
C TYR A 66 34.07 14.75 -28.82
N HIS A 67 32.84 14.28 -28.65
CA HIS A 67 32.53 12.87 -28.42
C HIS A 67 31.78 12.31 -29.63
N GLY A 68 31.77 10.99 -29.86
CA GLY A 68 30.87 10.41 -30.86
C GLY A 68 29.40 10.58 -30.49
N LYS A 69 28.47 10.16 -31.36
CA LYS A 69 27.03 10.18 -31.07
C LYS A 69 26.75 9.57 -29.69
N THR A 70 26.19 10.38 -28.79
CA THR A 70 25.93 10.00 -27.40
C THR A 70 24.47 9.55 -27.28
N THR A 71 24.20 8.51 -26.50
CA THR A 71 22.83 8.11 -26.18
C THR A 71 22.14 9.18 -25.34
N ALA A 72 20.92 9.58 -25.71
CA ALA A 72 20.11 10.56 -24.98
C ALA A 72 19.82 10.16 -23.51
N SER A 73 20.05 8.89 -23.16
CA SER A 73 19.83 8.31 -21.82
C SER A 73 20.70 8.88 -20.69
N TYR A 74 21.77 9.63 -21.01
CA TYR A 74 22.72 10.17 -20.01
C TYR A 74 22.75 11.71 -20.00
N ILE A 75 21.74 12.32 -20.60
CA ILE A 75 21.55 13.76 -20.69
C ILE A 75 20.20 14.07 -20.04
N GLN A 76 20.15 15.14 -19.26
CA GLN A 76 18.95 15.62 -18.59
C GLN A 76 18.73 17.09 -18.91
N THR A 77 17.46 17.48 -18.98
CA THR A 77 17.08 18.88 -19.12
C THR A 77 16.83 19.47 -17.74
N ILE A 78 17.65 20.43 -17.33
CA ILE A 78 17.44 21.17 -16.10
C ILE A 78 16.79 22.52 -16.39
N LEU A 79 16.06 23.05 -15.41
CA LEU A 79 15.60 24.43 -15.42
C LEU A 79 16.54 25.26 -14.55
N PHE A 80 17.41 26.05 -15.18
CA PHE A 80 18.31 26.94 -14.48
C PHE A 80 17.87 28.39 -14.70
N ARG A 81 17.41 29.06 -13.63
CA ARG A 81 16.90 30.44 -13.67
C ARG A 81 15.88 30.72 -14.81
N GLY A 82 15.03 29.74 -15.11
CA GLY A 82 13.98 29.86 -16.15
C GLY A 82 14.37 29.36 -17.55
N TYR A 83 15.65 29.08 -17.79
CA TYR A 83 16.15 28.52 -19.05
C TYR A 83 16.22 27.00 -19.00
N ARG A 84 15.87 26.34 -20.11
CA ARG A 84 16.00 24.88 -20.29
C ARG A 84 17.37 24.58 -20.86
N LEU A 85 18.21 23.88 -20.09
CA LEU A 85 19.57 23.54 -20.50
C LEU A 85 19.72 22.02 -20.53
N GLN A 86 20.36 21.50 -21.59
CA GLN A 86 20.79 20.10 -21.66
C GLN A 86 22.11 19.95 -20.91
N VAL A 87 22.12 19.09 -19.89
CA VAL A 87 23.28 18.86 -19.01
C VAL A 87 23.46 17.35 -18.87
N SER A 88 24.69 16.86 -18.78
CA SER A 88 24.94 15.45 -18.48
C SER A 88 24.39 15.05 -17.10
N THR A 89 24.08 13.77 -16.93
CA THR A 89 23.86 13.23 -15.59
C THR A 89 25.16 13.27 -14.77
N ILE A 90 25.04 13.11 -13.45
CA ILE A 90 26.20 13.13 -12.56
C ILE A 90 27.20 12.03 -12.94
N GLU A 91 26.75 10.79 -13.15
CA GLU A 91 27.60 9.68 -13.55
C GLU A 91 28.32 9.99 -14.85
N LYS A 92 27.59 10.51 -15.84
CA LYS A 92 28.16 10.88 -17.13
C LYS A 92 29.18 12.01 -17.00
N THR A 93 28.94 13.00 -16.13
CA THR A 93 29.89 14.06 -15.81
C THR A 93 31.20 13.50 -15.24
N LEU A 94 31.12 12.57 -14.28
CA LEU A 94 32.29 11.91 -13.71
C LEU A 94 33.05 11.05 -14.75
N ILE A 95 32.32 10.39 -15.66
CA ILE A 95 32.93 9.68 -16.79
C ILE A 95 33.66 10.64 -17.72
N ASP A 96 33.05 11.76 -18.07
CA ASP A 96 33.66 12.74 -18.96
C ASP A 96 34.92 13.35 -18.34
N LEU A 97 34.88 13.70 -17.05
CA LEU A 97 36.06 14.16 -16.30
C LEU A 97 37.20 13.12 -16.27
N THR A 98 36.87 11.84 -16.08
CA THR A 98 37.90 10.78 -16.08
C THR A 98 38.40 10.43 -17.47
N LYS A 99 37.63 10.73 -18.52
CA LYS A 99 38.02 10.57 -19.93
C LYS A 99 38.89 11.72 -20.41
N ASP A 100 38.44 12.94 -20.20
CA ASP A 100 38.99 14.18 -20.73
C ASP A 100 39.81 14.89 -19.65
N THR A 101 40.81 14.19 -19.13
CA THR A 101 41.61 14.57 -17.94
C THR A 101 42.28 15.95 -18.03
N VAL A 102 42.43 16.52 -19.23
CA VAL A 102 42.96 17.89 -19.42
C VAL A 102 42.00 18.94 -18.82
N TYR A 103 40.69 18.69 -18.93
CA TYR A 103 39.61 19.56 -18.42
C TYR A 103 39.07 19.10 -17.06
N ALA A 104 39.74 18.13 -16.43
CA ALA A 104 39.37 17.64 -15.10
C ALA A 104 40.03 18.48 -13.99
N PRO A 105 39.44 18.54 -12.78
CA PRO A 105 40.15 19.00 -11.60
C PRO A 105 41.45 18.24 -11.33
N PRO A 106 42.36 18.77 -10.49
CA PRO A 106 43.52 18.01 -10.00
C PRO A 106 43.10 16.70 -9.31
N THR A 107 44.00 15.71 -9.31
CA THR A 107 43.75 14.35 -8.79
C THR A 107 43.06 14.31 -7.42
N GLY A 108 43.48 15.14 -6.47
CA GLY A 108 42.89 15.18 -5.12
C GLY A 108 41.47 15.77 -5.07
N GLU A 109 41.18 16.78 -5.89
CA GLU A 109 39.82 17.33 -6.02
C GLU A 109 38.91 16.33 -6.73
N MET A 110 39.42 15.66 -7.77
CA MET A 110 38.70 14.61 -8.48
C MET A 110 38.33 13.46 -7.53
N ALA A 111 39.29 12.98 -6.73
CA ALA A 111 39.06 11.95 -5.72
C ALA A 111 37.99 12.39 -4.72
N SER A 112 38.01 13.65 -4.30
CA SER A 112 37.02 14.23 -3.40
C SER A 112 35.59 14.28 -3.99
N LEU A 113 35.44 14.43 -5.32
CA LEU A 113 34.12 14.34 -5.98
C LEU A 113 33.52 12.94 -5.85
N PHE A 114 34.34 11.89 -5.93
CA PHE A 114 33.91 10.51 -5.73
C PHE A 114 33.49 10.23 -4.28
N CYS A 115 33.93 11.04 -3.31
CA CYS A 115 33.42 10.97 -1.95
C CYS A 115 32.08 11.71 -1.79
N ARG A 116 31.99 12.96 -2.24
CA ARG A 116 30.94 13.92 -1.82
C ARG A 116 29.68 13.94 -2.70
N VAL A 117 29.72 13.37 -3.90
CA VAL A 117 28.61 13.48 -4.87
C VAL A 117 27.70 12.25 -4.85
N SER A 118 26.40 12.46 -4.96
CA SER A 118 25.36 11.42 -5.04
C SER A 118 25.31 10.77 -6.43
N TYR A 119 25.61 9.47 -6.55
CA TYR A 119 25.61 8.74 -7.83
C TYR A 119 25.53 7.22 -7.65
N SER A 120 25.15 6.49 -8.71
CA SER A 120 25.13 5.02 -8.74
C SER A 120 26.46 4.41 -9.19
N ASN A 121 27.11 3.63 -8.32
CA ASN A 121 28.35 2.90 -8.63
C ASN A 121 28.19 1.95 -9.83
N ARG A 122 27.09 1.21 -9.88
CA ARG A 122 26.80 0.23 -10.94
C ARG A 122 26.62 0.92 -12.29
N LEU A 123 25.89 2.03 -12.33
CA LEU A 123 25.70 2.81 -13.54
C LEU A 123 27.02 3.44 -14.00
N LEU A 124 27.78 4.02 -13.07
CA LEU A 124 29.07 4.63 -13.34
C LEU A 124 30.05 3.61 -13.96
N LEU A 125 30.21 2.42 -13.36
CA LEU A 125 31.06 1.35 -13.89
C LEU A 125 30.58 0.83 -15.25
N SER A 126 29.25 0.77 -15.48
CA SER A 126 28.67 0.40 -16.76
C SER A 126 29.03 1.39 -17.88
N ILE A 127 28.84 2.68 -17.64
CA ILE A 127 29.18 3.74 -18.61
C ILE A 127 30.70 3.76 -18.84
N ALA A 128 31.51 3.62 -17.78
CA ALA A 128 32.96 3.57 -17.87
C ALA A 128 33.45 2.44 -18.78
N ARG A 129 32.86 1.24 -18.64
CA ARG A 129 33.17 0.05 -19.45
C ARG A 129 32.88 0.25 -20.93
N GLN A 130 31.81 0.96 -21.25
CA GLN A 130 31.43 1.29 -22.63
C GLN A 130 32.33 2.39 -23.24
N THR A 131 33.03 3.16 -22.41
CA THR A 131 33.82 4.32 -22.84
C THR A 131 35.23 3.93 -23.25
N SER A 132 36.06 3.40 -22.33
CA SER A 132 37.40 2.87 -22.65
C SER A 132 38.01 2.12 -21.46
N ASP A 133 39.04 1.30 -21.73
CA ASP A 133 39.83 0.59 -20.70
C ASP A 133 40.52 1.56 -19.73
N SER A 134 40.98 2.73 -20.21
CA SER A 134 41.59 3.75 -19.35
C SER A 134 40.58 4.40 -18.41
N VAL A 135 39.36 4.64 -18.88
CA VAL A 135 38.28 5.27 -18.09
C VAL A 135 37.80 4.32 -16.99
N ILE A 136 37.50 3.05 -17.32
CA ILE A 136 37.06 2.06 -16.31
C ILE A 136 38.11 1.85 -15.21
N LYS A 137 39.41 1.90 -15.56
CA LYS A 137 40.50 1.85 -14.60
C LYS A 137 40.52 3.06 -13.66
N ARG A 138 40.47 4.29 -14.19
CA ARG A 138 40.45 5.51 -13.36
C ARG A 138 39.24 5.53 -12.43
N VAL A 139 38.05 5.23 -12.95
CA VAL A 139 36.82 5.15 -12.17
C VAL A 139 36.94 4.12 -11.05
N SER A 140 37.44 2.93 -11.35
CA SER A 140 37.65 1.87 -10.36
C SER A 140 38.64 2.28 -9.26
N LEU A 141 39.72 3.00 -9.62
CA LEU A 141 40.67 3.53 -8.66
C LEU A 141 40.02 4.53 -7.71
N TYR A 142 39.26 5.50 -8.22
CA TYR A 142 38.58 6.47 -7.38
C TYR A 142 37.46 5.84 -6.54
N LEU A 143 36.79 4.79 -7.02
CA LEU A 143 35.81 4.04 -6.23
C LEU A 143 36.46 3.27 -5.07
N ALA A 144 37.59 2.59 -5.31
CA ALA A 144 38.27 1.90 -4.22
C ALA A 144 38.93 2.90 -3.25
N TRP A 145 39.53 3.98 -3.75
CA TRP A 145 40.11 5.02 -2.91
C TRP A 145 39.06 5.75 -2.07
N SER A 146 37.88 6.06 -2.62
CA SER A 146 36.79 6.69 -1.86
C SER A 146 36.17 5.74 -0.85
N GLY A 147 36.33 4.42 -1.02
CA GLY A 147 35.71 3.41 -0.18
C GLY A 147 34.28 3.07 -0.60
N ARG A 148 33.85 3.54 -1.77
CA ARG A 148 32.49 3.33 -2.28
C ARG A 148 32.23 1.95 -2.87
N ALA A 149 33.28 1.19 -3.17
CA ALA A 149 33.15 -0.15 -3.74
C ALA A 149 33.94 -1.16 -2.91
N ALA A 150 33.30 -2.30 -2.63
CA ALA A 150 33.95 -3.51 -2.14
C ALA A 150 34.80 -4.15 -3.24
N TYR A 151 35.70 -5.04 -2.84
CA TYR A 151 36.60 -5.74 -3.75
C TYR A 151 35.83 -6.45 -4.88
N HIS A 152 34.76 -7.18 -4.54
CA HIS A 152 34.00 -7.95 -5.53
C HIS A 152 33.20 -7.08 -6.52
N GLU A 153 32.95 -5.80 -6.19
CA GLU A 153 32.22 -4.85 -7.05
C GLU A 153 33.13 -4.21 -8.11
N LEU A 154 34.46 -4.31 -7.94
CA LEU A 154 35.43 -3.73 -8.85
C LEU A 154 35.76 -4.71 -10.00
N PRO A 155 35.83 -4.23 -11.25
CA PRO A 155 35.92 -5.09 -12.44
C PRO A 155 37.35 -5.59 -12.73
N PHE A 156 38.05 -6.13 -11.73
CA PHE A 156 39.46 -6.56 -11.83
C PHE A 156 39.74 -7.52 -12.99
N LYS A 157 38.80 -8.42 -13.28
CA LYS A 157 38.94 -9.43 -14.36
C LYS A 157 38.97 -8.82 -15.77
N VAL A 158 38.53 -7.57 -15.92
CA VAL A 158 38.38 -6.90 -17.22
C VAL A 158 39.58 -5.99 -17.55
N PHE A 159 40.44 -5.68 -16.57
CA PHE A 159 41.56 -4.77 -16.77
C PHE A 159 42.62 -5.36 -17.69
N LYS A 160 42.95 -4.64 -18.77
CA LYS A 160 44.16 -4.94 -19.55
C LYS A 160 45.40 -4.60 -18.70
N ARG A 161 46.54 -5.27 -18.92
CA ARG A 161 47.78 -5.03 -18.15
C ARG A 161 48.50 -3.71 -18.50
N THR A 162 47.96 -2.90 -19.41
CA THR A 162 48.54 -1.61 -19.81
C THR A 162 48.42 -0.59 -18.68
N PRO A 163 49.53 -0.03 -18.17
CA PRO A 163 49.48 1.02 -17.15
C PRO A 163 48.83 2.30 -17.68
N ILE A 164 48.10 2.99 -16.82
CA ILE A 164 47.45 4.26 -17.14
C ILE A 164 48.03 5.39 -16.29
N LYS A 165 48.09 6.61 -16.84
CA LYS A 165 48.30 7.83 -16.05
C LYS A 165 46.96 8.28 -15.46
N LEU A 166 46.97 8.64 -14.18
CA LEU A 166 45.78 9.17 -13.51
C LEU A 166 45.50 10.60 -13.96
N ASP A 167 46.52 11.45 -13.91
CA ASP A 167 46.50 12.78 -14.50
C ASP A 167 47.72 12.92 -15.44
N PRO A 168 47.52 13.16 -16.75
CA PRO A 168 48.63 13.34 -17.68
C PRO A 168 49.40 14.65 -17.46
N ARG A 169 48.87 15.59 -16.68
CA ARG A 169 49.50 16.88 -16.35
C ARG A 169 50.53 16.77 -15.23
N GLU A 170 50.47 15.72 -14.42
CA GLU A 170 51.45 15.47 -13.37
C GLU A 170 52.79 15.03 -13.97
N THR A 171 53.86 15.71 -13.54
CA THR A 171 55.24 15.46 -14.01
C THR A 171 55.85 14.19 -13.40
N GLU A 172 55.36 13.78 -12.23
CA GLU A 172 55.68 12.49 -11.64
C GLU A 172 55.09 11.36 -12.50
N ARG A 173 55.90 10.38 -12.88
CA ARG A 173 55.46 9.20 -13.66
C ARG A 173 54.61 8.25 -12.79
N LEU A 174 53.46 8.71 -12.30
CA LEU A 174 52.48 7.89 -11.60
C LEU A 174 51.66 7.10 -12.63
N THR A 175 52.19 5.94 -13.02
CA THR A 175 51.45 4.96 -13.82
C THR A 175 50.87 3.88 -12.92
N TRP A 176 49.55 3.69 -12.99
CA TRP A 176 48.86 2.62 -12.27
C TRP A 176 48.60 1.44 -13.20
N ASN A 177 49.06 0.24 -12.82
CA ASN A 177 49.00 -0.98 -13.64
C ASN A 177 47.71 -1.80 -13.45
N GLY A 178 46.78 -1.34 -12.61
CA GLY A 178 45.53 -2.04 -12.33
C GLY A 178 45.51 -2.88 -11.06
N LEU A 179 46.62 -3.01 -10.34
CA LEU A 179 46.73 -3.80 -9.11
C LEU A 179 46.65 -2.89 -7.88
N PHE A 180 45.67 -3.13 -7.00
CA PHE A 180 45.44 -2.32 -5.80
C PHE A 180 46.38 -2.67 -4.63
N PHE A 181 47.01 -3.84 -4.66
CA PHE A 181 47.81 -4.37 -3.54
C PHE A 181 49.33 -4.27 -3.76
N THR A 182 49.78 -3.47 -4.73
CA THR A 182 51.21 -3.34 -5.03
C THR A 182 51.71 -1.90 -5.00
N ARG A 183 50.92 -0.93 -5.49
CA ARG A 183 51.30 0.49 -5.43
C ARG A 183 50.11 1.42 -5.61
N PHE A 184 49.96 2.37 -4.70
CA PHE A 184 48.99 3.47 -4.78
C PHE A 184 49.68 4.83 -4.93
N PRO A 185 49.03 5.84 -5.55
CA PRO A 185 49.58 7.19 -5.60
C PRO A 185 49.71 7.79 -4.19
N LEU A 186 50.91 8.22 -3.82
CA LEU A 186 51.22 8.75 -2.50
C LEU A 186 50.36 9.98 -2.17
N ALA A 187 50.14 10.87 -3.14
CA ALA A 187 49.30 12.06 -2.99
C ALA A 187 47.86 11.71 -2.56
N LEU A 188 47.33 10.58 -3.00
CA LEU A 188 46.00 10.11 -2.60
C LEU A 188 46.04 9.40 -1.24
N LEU A 189 47.12 8.69 -0.89
CA LEU A 189 47.27 8.07 0.43
C LEU A 189 47.42 9.10 1.55
N GLN A 190 48.01 10.26 1.25
CA GLN A 190 48.17 11.37 2.20
C GLN A 190 46.88 12.19 2.37
N GLN A 191 45.88 11.99 1.50
CA GLN A 191 44.62 12.72 1.56
C GLN A 191 43.54 11.86 2.24
N PRO A 192 42.97 12.31 3.38
CA PRO A 192 41.84 11.61 3.98
C PRO A 192 40.59 11.72 3.08
N PRO A 193 39.79 10.64 2.93
CA PRO A 193 38.52 10.70 2.21
C PRO A 193 37.58 11.76 2.80
N ALA A 194 36.90 12.51 1.93
CA ALA A 194 35.87 13.44 2.37
C ALA A 194 34.60 12.71 2.83
N ALA A 195 33.78 13.37 3.64
CA ALA A 195 32.52 12.79 4.13
C ALA A 195 31.58 12.40 2.97
N PRO A 196 30.94 11.22 3.04
CA PRO A 196 29.95 10.80 2.05
C PRO A 196 28.64 11.60 2.15
N PRO A 197 27.87 11.72 1.06
CA PRO A 197 26.53 12.28 1.12
C PRO A 197 25.52 11.34 1.81
N ASN A 198 24.39 11.90 2.21
CA ASN A 198 23.36 11.21 2.99
C ASN A 198 22.64 10.07 2.25
N ASP A 199 22.80 9.96 0.94
CA ASP A 199 22.19 8.93 0.09
C ASP A 199 23.06 7.69 -0.12
N VAL A 200 24.29 7.66 0.40
CA VAL A 200 25.15 6.46 0.36
C VAL A 200 24.59 5.37 1.28
N GLU A 201 24.58 4.13 0.79
CA GLU A 201 24.19 2.95 1.58
C GLU A 201 24.98 2.88 2.91
N ASN A 202 24.29 2.58 4.01
CA ASN A 202 24.87 2.62 5.35
C ASN A 202 26.14 1.76 5.47
N SER A 203 26.13 0.52 4.98
CA SER A 203 27.32 -0.37 4.99
C SER A 203 28.56 0.26 4.35
N THR A 204 28.36 1.03 3.28
CA THR A 204 29.39 1.70 2.50
C THR A 204 29.82 2.99 3.19
N ARG A 205 28.87 3.77 3.71
CA ARG A 205 29.15 4.95 4.53
C ARG A 205 30.05 4.61 5.73
N LEU A 206 29.70 3.58 6.50
CA LEU A 206 30.47 3.15 7.67
C LEU A 206 31.91 2.77 7.32
N TRP A 207 32.12 2.16 6.15
CA TRP A 207 33.45 1.85 5.65
C TRP A 207 34.23 3.11 5.23
N MET A 208 33.56 4.06 4.58
CA MET A 208 34.18 5.35 4.21
C MET A 208 34.60 6.14 5.45
N GLU A 209 33.76 6.14 6.50
CA GLU A 209 34.05 6.77 7.79
C GLU A 209 35.21 6.09 8.54
N LEU A 210 35.23 4.75 8.57
CA LEU A 210 36.37 4.02 9.15
C LEU A 210 37.69 4.43 8.49
N ARG A 211 37.67 4.63 7.16
CA ARG A 211 38.85 4.99 6.37
C ARG A 211 39.27 6.45 6.45
N SER A 212 38.45 7.33 7.02
CA SER A 212 38.85 8.71 7.30
C SER A 212 39.49 8.88 8.68
N LEU A 213 39.51 7.83 9.52
CA LEU A 213 40.15 7.87 10.83
C LEU A 213 41.68 8.06 10.71
N PRO A 214 42.29 8.98 11.48
CA PRO A 214 43.72 9.29 11.38
C PRO A 214 44.64 8.07 11.48
N GLU A 215 44.39 7.19 12.44
CA GLU A 215 45.21 5.99 12.69
C GLU A 215 45.18 5.01 11.52
N LEU A 216 44.03 4.88 10.83
CA LEU A 216 43.91 4.02 9.67
C LEU A 216 44.52 4.67 8.41
N CYS A 217 44.47 5.99 8.29
CA CYS A 217 45.21 6.74 7.28
C CYS A 217 46.72 6.51 7.41
N GLU A 218 47.26 6.58 8.63
CA GLU A 218 48.68 6.30 8.89
C GLU A 218 49.06 4.86 8.55
N LYS A 219 48.25 3.87 8.94
CA LYS A 219 48.49 2.47 8.58
C LYS A 219 48.45 2.24 7.06
N GLN A 220 47.55 2.90 6.33
CA GLN A 220 47.51 2.85 4.85
C GLN A 220 48.77 3.48 4.23
N LEU A 221 49.24 4.60 4.78
CA LEU A 221 50.46 5.28 4.34
C LEU A 221 51.70 4.40 4.56
N GLN A 222 51.85 3.82 5.75
CA GLN A 222 52.96 2.89 6.08
C GLN A 222 52.93 1.64 5.20
N ALA A 223 51.73 1.12 4.90
CA ALA A 223 51.55 -0.02 4.02
C ALA A 223 51.72 0.33 2.52
N ASN A 224 51.73 1.63 2.17
CA ASN A 224 51.72 2.13 0.79
C ASN A 224 50.58 1.54 -0.07
N MET A 225 49.41 1.32 0.55
CA MET A 225 48.25 0.66 -0.06
C MET A 225 46.93 1.19 0.52
N VAL A 226 45.86 1.11 -0.27
CA VAL A 226 44.49 1.39 0.20
C VAL A 226 43.84 0.11 0.72
N PHE A 227 43.14 0.20 1.85
CA PHE A 227 42.35 -0.90 2.39
C PHE A 227 40.97 -0.94 1.74
N ILE A 228 40.70 -1.99 0.96
CA ILE A 228 39.43 -2.19 0.26
C ILE A 228 38.53 -3.10 1.10
N ARG A 229 37.24 -2.75 1.21
CA ARG A 229 36.23 -3.56 1.90
C ARG A 229 36.16 -4.95 1.27
N GLU A 230 36.07 -5.98 2.12
CA GLU A 230 35.98 -7.39 1.72
C GLU A 230 37.13 -7.84 0.81
N THR A 231 38.33 -7.33 1.06
CA THR A 231 39.52 -7.77 0.36
C THR A 231 39.84 -9.24 0.69
N PRO A 232 40.24 -10.06 -0.30
CA PRO A 232 40.70 -11.42 -0.05
C PRO A 232 42.10 -11.48 0.58
N GLU A 233 42.79 -10.35 0.72
CA GLU A 233 44.13 -10.25 1.29
C GLU A 233 44.10 -10.40 2.82
N PRO A 234 44.55 -11.53 3.40
CA PRO A 234 44.39 -11.81 4.83
C PRO A 234 45.12 -10.82 5.72
N ARG A 235 46.26 -10.28 5.23
CA ARG A 235 47.05 -9.29 5.96
C ARG A 235 46.27 -8.02 6.25
N ILE A 236 45.43 -7.55 5.33
CA ILE A 236 44.64 -6.32 5.51
C ILE A 236 43.53 -6.57 6.53
N ASN A 237 42.84 -7.72 6.43
CA ASN A 237 41.80 -8.08 7.40
C ASN A 237 42.38 -8.20 8.81
N ALA A 238 43.54 -8.84 8.96
CA ALA A 238 44.23 -8.92 10.25
C ALA A 238 44.61 -7.55 10.83
N ILE A 239 45.02 -6.58 10.00
CA ILE A 239 45.32 -5.21 10.47
C ILE A 239 44.07 -4.54 11.04
N ILE A 240 42.93 -4.69 10.38
CA ILE A 240 41.66 -4.06 10.80
C ILE A 240 41.08 -4.76 12.03
N GLU A 241 41.12 -6.09 12.09
CA GLU A 241 40.69 -6.84 13.27
C GLU A 241 41.53 -6.51 14.50
N ASN A 242 42.87 -6.49 14.36
CA ASN A 242 43.76 -6.10 15.46
C ASN A 242 43.51 -4.67 15.92
N TYR A 243 43.19 -3.76 15.00
CA TYR A 243 42.81 -2.40 15.32
C TYR A 243 41.54 -2.34 16.16
N PHE A 244 40.49 -3.09 15.80
CA PHE A 244 39.26 -3.16 16.61
C PHE A 244 39.49 -3.79 17.99
N ILE A 245 40.30 -4.84 18.08
CA ILE A 245 40.66 -5.47 19.37
C ILE A 245 41.41 -4.48 20.25
N GLU A 246 42.35 -3.71 19.69
CA GLU A 246 43.14 -2.71 20.42
C GLU A 246 42.25 -1.57 20.93
N ILE A 247 41.32 -1.06 20.10
CA ILE A 247 40.33 -0.07 20.54
C ILE A 247 39.52 -0.64 21.71
N PHE A 248 38.90 -1.81 21.54
CA PHE A 248 38.02 -2.42 22.55
C PHE A 248 38.74 -2.62 23.89
N ARG A 249 39.99 -3.11 23.85
CA ARG A 249 40.82 -3.31 25.04
C ARG A 249 41.08 -2.00 25.79
N ASN A 250 41.24 -0.89 25.07
CA ASN A 250 41.64 0.39 25.63
C ASN A 250 40.48 1.38 25.83
N LEU A 251 39.22 0.98 25.59
CA LEU A 251 38.07 1.85 25.86
C LEU A 251 37.98 2.19 27.35
N ASP A 252 37.77 3.47 27.66
CA ASP A 252 37.33 3.87 29.01
C ASP A 252 35.96 3.25 29.38
N GLY A 253 35.64 3.25 30.68
CA GLY A 253 34.43 2.61 31.19
C GLY A 253 33.14 3.18 30.60
N ASP A 254 33.07 4.48 30.36
CA ASP A 254 31.88 5.13 29.79
C ASP A 254 31.65 4.71 28.33
N LYS A 255 32.72 4.65 27.52
CA LYS A 255 32.64 4.16 26.14
C LYS A 255 32.34 2.68 26.06
N LEU A 256 32.87 1.86 26.98
CA LEU A 256 32.52 0.43 27.07
C LEU A 256 31.02 0.27 27.37
N ASN A 257 30.51 0.99 28.37
CA ASN A 257 29.09 0.96 28.73
C ASN A 257 28.20 1.38 27.56
N TRP A 258 28.58 2.44 26.86
CA TRP A 258 27.89 2.91 25.66
C TRP A 258 27.89 1.85 24.56
N LEU A 259 29.03 1.21 24.32
CA LEU A 259 29.20 0.19 23.29
C LEU A 259 28.33 -1.04 23.57
N LEU A 260 28.34 -1.56 24.80
CA LEU A 260 27.48 -2.68 25.21
C LEU A 260 25.98 -2.33 25.07
N ALA A 261 25.56 -1.15 25.54
CA ALA A 261 24.17 -0.71 25.46
C ALA A 261 23.64 -0.63 24.01
N ASN A 262 24.50 -0.31 23.06
CA ASN A 262 24.10 0.01 21.68
C ASN A 262 24.39 -1.09 20.66
N THR A 263 25.08 -2.16 21.04
CA THR A 263 25.48 -3.22 20.09
C THR A 263 24.30 -3.88 19.39
N LEU A 264 23.23 -4.22 20.13
CA LEU A 264 22.03 -4.84 19.56
C LEU A 264 21.07 -3.87 18.88
N ASN A 265 21.26 -2.57 19.10
CA ASN A 265 20.30 -1.53 18.73
C ASN A 265 20.95 -0.40 17.94
N ALA A 266 22.03 -0.68 17.22
CA ALA A 266 22.79 0.32 16.47
C ALA A 266 21.86 1.06 15.47
N ARG A 267 21.45 2.29 15.82
CA ARG A 267 20.66 3.16 14.94
C ARG A 267 21.56 4.03 14.09
N GLU A 268 21.08 4.49 12.94
CA GLU A 268 21.87 5.34 12.04
C GLU A 268 22.17 6.72 12.63
N ASP A 269 21.24 7.25 13.43
CA ASP A 269 21.32 8.54 14.12
C ASP A 269 22.06 8.49 15.47
N LEU A 270 22.57 7.31 15.85
CA LEU A 270 23.27 7.13 17.11
C LEU A 270 24.57 7.94 17.15
N GLU A 271 24.68 8.88 18.08
CA GLU A 271 25.92 9.61 18.32
C GLU A 271 27.01 8.65 18.82
N VAL A 272 28.09 8.56 18.05
CA VAL A 272 29.21 7.65 18.33
C VAL A 272 30.29 8.41 19.10
N PRO A 273 30.81 7.87 20.21
CA PRO A 273 31.90 8.49 20.94
C PRO A 273 33.11 8.75 20.02
N PRO A 274 33.86 9.84 20.24
CA PRO A 274 35.06 10.13 19.46
C PRO A 274 36.01 8.94 19.44
N LEU A 275 36.57 8.65 18.26
CA LEU A 275 37.52 7.56 18.01
C LEU A 275 36.97 6.13 18.15
N VAL A 276 35.68 5.94 18.42
CA VAL A 276 35.04 4.62 18.39
C VAL A 276 34.44 4.39 17.01
N PRO A 277 34.94 3.46 16.18
CA PRO A 277 34.34 3.17 14.89
C PRO A 277 32.98 2.50 15.09
N ARG A 278 31.92 2.95 14.43
CA ARG A 278 30.58 2.32 14.55
C ARG A 278 30.59 0.84 14.11
N LEU A 279 31.49 0.46 13.20
CA LEU A 279 31.71 -0.95 12.81
C LEU A 279 32.18 -1.84 13.96
N LEU A 280 32.72 -1.26 15.05
CA LEU A 280 33.11 -2.02 16.24
C LEU A 280 31.90 -2.70 16.91
N LEU A 281 30.71 -2.10 16.86
CA LEU A 281 29.48 -2.69 17.41
C LEU A 281 29.19 -4.05 16.74
N GLY A 282 29.29 -4.11 15.41
CA GLY A 282 29.11 -5.36 14.67
C GLY A 282 30.24 -6.36 14.89
N PHE A 283 31.48 -5.88 15.07
CA PHE A 283 32.65 -6.72 15.28
C PHE A 283 32.57 -7.52 16.59
N ILE A 284 32.14 -6.91 17.68
CA ILE A 284 32.09 -7.57 19.01
C ILE A 284 30.87 -8.46 19.22
N ALA A 285 29.78 -8.26 18.45
CA ALA A 285 28.47 -8.83 18.73
C ALA A 285 28.46 -10.36 18.88
N ASN A 286 29.43 -11.10 18.32
CA ASN A 286 29.51 -12.56 18.44
C ASN A 286 30.93 -13.08 18.73
N ARG A 287 31.82 -12.24 19.25
CA ARG A 287 33.23 -12.57 19.48
C ARG A 287 33.50 -12.80 20.96
N THR A 288 33.11 -13.96 21.46
CA THR A 288 33.34 -14.36 22.87
C THR A 288 34.83 -14.31 23.24
N ASP A 289 35.71 -14.65 22.30
CA ASP A 289 37.16 -14.53 22.42
C ASP A 289 37.62 -13.09 22.73
N VAL A 290 36.97 -12.09 22.13
CA VAL A 290 37.27 -10.67 22.33
C VAL A 290 36.60 -10.14 23.60
N LEU A 291 35.35 -10.51 23.87
CA LEU A 291 34.62 -10.11 25.07
C LEU A 291 35.34 -10.58 26.34
N ASN A 292 35.93 -11.77 26.31
CA ASN A 292 36.69 -12.33 27.44
C ASN A 292 37.91 -11.49 27.85
N LEU A 293 38.41 -10.60 26.98
CA LEU A 293 39.48 -9.67 27.34
C LEU A 293 39.07 -8.69 28.46
N ARG A 294 37.76 -8.50 28.68
CA ARG A 294 37.18 -7.59 29.68
C ARG A 294 35.99 -8.22 30.42
N ALA A 295 36.04 -9.54 30.66
CA ALA A 295 34.92 -10.31 31.20
C ALA A 295 34.36 -9.74 32.52
N ASP A 296 35.22 -9.33 33.45
CA ASP A 296 34.80 -8.83 34.78
C ASP A 296 33.98 -7.53 34.65
N GLU A 297 34.45 -6.57 33.86
CA GLU A 297 33.75 -5.30 33.64
C GLU A 297 32.41 -5.49 32.92
N ILE A 298 32.36 -6.44 31.97
CA ILE A 298 31.11 -6.80 31.28
C ILE A 298 30.15 -7.47 32.25
N SER A 299 30.62 -8.37 33.11
CA SER A 299 29.80 -9.04 34.13
C SER A 299 29.17 -8.03 35.11
N ASP A 300 29.95 -7.06 35.59
CA ASP A 300 29.46 -5.97 36.43
C ASP A 300 28.44 -5.08 35.70
N TRP A 301 28.64 -4.84 34.40
CA TRP A 301 27.68 -4.10 33.59
C TRP A 301 26.38 -4.88 33.37
N VAL A 302 26.47 -6.17 33.05
CA VAL A 302 25.30 -7.05 32.85
C VAL A 302 24.47 -7.11 34.13
N SER A 303 25.11 -7.36 35.28
CA SER A 303 24.43 -7.45 36.58
C SER A 303 23.64 -6.19 36.92
N ARG A 304 24.19 -5.00 36.64
CA ARG A 304 23.50 -3.72 36.84
C ARG A 304 22.33 -3.50 35.89
N ASN A 305 22.44 -3.95 34.64
CA ASN A 305 21.46 -3.65 33.59
C ASN A 305 20.40 -4.73 33.39
N LEU A 306 20.61 -5.94 33.91
CA LEU A 306 19.59 -7.00 33.89
C LEU A 306 18.29 -6.53 34.53
N THR A 307 18.37 -5.83 35.66
CA THR A 307 17.22 -5.34 36.40
C THR A 307 16.63 -4.04 35.84
N SER A 308 17.22 -3.46 34.79
CA SER A 308 16.77 -2.20 34.18
C SER A 308 15.31 -2.24 33.73
N SER A 309 14.61 -1.12 33.88
CA SER A 309 13.26 -0.91 33.31
C SER A 309 13.30 -0.66 31.81
N ASP A 310 14.43 -0.19 31.29
CA ASP A 310 14.67 0.01 29.86
C ASP A 310 14.85 -1.35 29.18
N LEU A 311 13.94 -1.64 28.25
CA LEU A 311 13.89 -2.91 27.55
C LEU A 311 15.14 -3.12 26.67
N GLU A 312 15.74 -2.04 26.15
CA GLU A 312 16.91 -2.12 25.29
C GLU A 312 18.17 -2.46 26.07
N LEU A 313 18.35 -1.85 27.23
CA LEU A 313 19.44 -2.19 28.14
C LEU A 313 19.28 -3.61 28.70
N ALA A 314 18.05 -4.00 29.08
CA ALA A 314 17.78 -5.36 29.54
C ALA A 314 18.05 -6.40 28.44
N ALA A 315 17.68 -6.10 27.19
CA ALA A 315 17.97 -6.97 26.03
C ALA A 315 19.48 -7.14 25.81
N ALA A 316 20.24 -6.04 25.82
CA ALA A 316 21.70 -6.07 25.69
C ALA A 316 22.37 -6.83 26.85
N ALA A 317 21.90 -6.63 28.08
CA ALA A 317 22.39 -7.36 29.26
C ALA A 317 22.13 -8.87 29.16
N ILE A 318 20.93 -9.27 28.73
CA ILE A 318 20.60 -10.69 28.49
C ILE A 318 21.53 -11.31 27.45
N TYR A 319 21.75 -10.60 26.34
CA TYR A 319 22.57 -11.08 25.26
C TYR A 319 24.04 -11.26 25.66
N PHE A 320 24.67 -10.22 26.22
CA PHE A 320 26.06 -10.30 26.66
C PHE A 320 26.23 -11.26 27.83
N GLY A 321 25.29 -11.28 28.79
CA GLY A 321 25.29 -12.24 29.89
C GLY A 321 25.24 -13.69 29.43
N THR A 322 24.47 -13.98 28.37
CA THR A 322 24.46 -15.32 27.75
C THR A 322 25.83 -15.66 27.16
N LEU A 323 26.48 -14.72 26.47
CA LEU A 323 27.78 -14.93 25.84
C LEU A 323 28.93 -15.12 26.83
N ILE A 324 28.85 -14.53 28.03
CA ILE A 324 29.87 -14.67 29.10
C ILE A 324 29.52 -15.74 30.14
N GLY A 325 28.37 -16.41 30.04
CA GLY A 325 28.03 -17.59 30.85
C GLY A 325 27.23 -17.34 32.14
N LEU A 326 26.46 -16.24 32.25
CA LEU A 326 25.61 -15.92 33.41
C LEU A 326 24.22 -16.59 33.32
N GLU A 327 24.19 -17.93 33.27
CA GLU A 327 23.01 -18.69 32.85
C GLU A 327 21.78 -18.50 33.75
N GLU A 328 21.94 -18.59 35.07
CA GLU A 328 20.82 -18.55 36.02
C GLU A 328 20.11 -17.19 35.99
N GLU A 329 20.89 -16.10 36.07
CA GLU A 329 20.36 -14.73 36.08
C GLU A 329 19.69 -14.38 34.74
N ILE A 330 20.23 -14.89 33.63
CA ILE A 330 19.65 -14.68 32.30
C ILE A 330 18.31 -15.40 32.16
N VAL A 331 18.23 -16.68 32.54
CA VAL A 331 17.00 -17.47 32.41
C VAL A 331 15.88 -16.88 33.27
N GLU A 332 16.19 -16.50 34.51
CA GLU A 332 15.22 -15.87 35.40
C GLU A 332 14.71 -14.55 34.80
N ARG A 333 15.63 -13.67 34.37
CA ARG A 333 15.24 -12.36 33.86
C ARG A 333 14.50 -12.44 32.52
N PHE A 334 14.90 -13.33 31.63
CA PHE A 334 14.23 -13.55 30.36
C PHE A 334 12.79 -14.05 30.57
N THR A 335 12.57 -14.96 31.53
CA THR A 335 11.25 -15.48 31.87
C THR A 335 10.27 -14.36 32.27
N CYS A 336 10.75 -13.34 33.01
CA CYS A 336 9.94 -12.19 33.37
C CYS A 336 9.63 -11.23 32.20
N LEU A 337 10.48 -11.19 31.18
CA LEU A 337 10.42 -10.19 30.10
C LEU A 337 10.01 -10.75 28.73
N SER A 338 9.90 -12.07 28.57
CA SER A 338 9.66 -12.75 27.27
C SER A 338 8.53 -12.11 26.47
N SER A 339 7.39 -11.87 27.11
CA SER A 339 6.21 -11.31 26.44
C SER A 339 6.44 -9.85 26.04
N ARG A 340 7.15 -9.06 26.86
CA ARG A 340 7.51 -7.67 26.54
C ARG A 340 8.47 -7.63 25.35
N PHE A 341 9.44 -8.54 25.29
CA PHE A 341 10.34 -8.66 24.13
C PHE A 341 9.58 -9.03 22.86
N PHE A 342 8.63 -9.96 22.93
CA PHE A 342 7.82 -10.36 21.79
C PHE A 342 7.01 -9.17 21.24
N TYR A 343 6.29 -8.44 22.09
CA TYR A 343 5.49 -7.28 21.66
C TYR A 343 6.35 -6.09 21.21
N ALA A 344 7.60 -5.99 21.67
CA ALA A 344 8.57 -5.02 21.18
C ALA A 344 9.29 -5.46 19.88
N GLY A 345 8.97 -6.64 19.33
CA GLY A 345 9.56 -7.14 18.09
C GLY A 345 11.01 -7.61 18.22
N LYS A 346 11.48 -7.94 19.43
CA LYS A 346 12.85 -8.41 19.71
C LYS A 346 13.02 -9.90 19.36
N PHE A 347 12.63 -10.29 18.15
CA PHE A 347 12.61 -11.69 17.71
C PHE A 347 14.01 -12.31 17.65
N SER A 348 15.03 -11.55 17.23
CA SER A 348 16.42 -12.03 17.21
C SER A 348 16.93 -12.42 18.60
N LEU A 349 16.61 -11.63 19.63
CA LEU A 349 16.98 -11.94 21.01
C LEU A 349 16.26 -13.21 21.51
N ILE A 350 14.97 -13.36 21.22
CA ILE A 350 14.19 -14.54 21.61
C ILE A 350 14.72 -15.80 20.91
N THR A 351 15.05 -15.70 19.63
CA THR A 351 15.69 -16.79 18.87
C THR A 351 17.05 -17.15 19.46
N PHE A 352 17.88 -16.14 19.74
CA PHE A 352 19.19 -16.33 20.36
C PHE A 352 19.08 -17.02 21.74
N PHE A 353 18.11 -16.60 22.57
CA PHE A 353 17.84 -17.27 23.84
C PHE A 353 17.42 -18.73 23.62
N ALA A 354 16.48 -18.97 22.70
CA ALA A 354 15.99 -20.31 22.40
C ALA A 354 17.12 -21.27 21.97
N GLU A 355 18.01 -20.82 21.09
CA GLU A 355 19.15 -21.60 20.59
C GLU A 355 20.17 -21.94 21.68
N ASN A 356 20.35 -21.06 22.67
CA ASN A 356 21.31 -21.28 23.76
C ASN A 356 20.75 -22.13 24.90
N PHE A 357 19.44 -22.09 25.17
CA PHE A 357 18.87 -22.66 26.40
C PHE A 357 17.87 -23.80 26.21
N LEU A 358 17.18 -23.95 25.07
CA LEU A 358 16.12 -24.98 24.93
C LEU A 358 16.65 -26.42 24.97
N ASN A 359 17.85 -26.66 24.43
CA ASN A 359 18.48 -27.99 24.41
C ASN A 359 19.11 -28.39 25.76
N ARG A 360 19.11 -27.47 26.73
CA ARG A 360 19.54 -27.77 28.11
C ARG A 360 18.32 -28.35 28.82
N ASN A 361 18.50 -29.34 29.71
CA ASN A 361 17.41 -30.00 30.45
C ASN A 361 16.72 -29.07 31.48
N LEU A 362 16.24 -27.91 31.03
CA LEU A 362 15.58 -26.87 31.80
C LEU A 362 14.09 -26.87 31.47
N THR A 363 13.26 -26.54 32.45
CA THR A 363 11.82 -26.36 32.28
C THR A 363 11.49 -24.89 32.50
N PHE A 364 10.89 -24.25 31.49
CA PHE A 364 10.49 -22.86 31.56
C PHE A 364 9.01 -22.73 31.92
N ALA A 365 8.60 -21.53 32.34
CA ALA A 365 7.19 -21.19 32.47
C ALA A 365 6.49 -21.30 31.09
N HIS A 366 5.24 -21.76 31.06
CA HIS A 366 4.52 -22.07 29.81
C HIS A 366 4.48 -20.86 28.85
N ASN A 367 4.38 -19.64 29.35
CA ASN A 367 4.39 -18.40 28.56
C ASN A 367 5.69 -18.19 27.77
N VAL A 368 6.83 -18.65 28.28
CA VAL A 368 8.12 -18.59 27.57
C VAL A 368 8.06 -19.46 26.31
N TYR A 369 7.56 -20.69 26.44
CA TYR A 369 7.33 -21.58 25.28
C TYR A 369 6.37 -20.94 24.27
N LEU A 370 5.29 -20.31 24.74
CA LEU A 370 4.34 -19.61 23.87
C LEU A 370 5.00 -18.46 23.10
N ASP A 371 5.82 -17.63 23.75
CA ASP A 371 6.44 -16.47 23.12
C ASP A 371 7.56 -16.85 22.14
N ILE A 372 8.32 -17.90 22.43
CA ILE A 372 9.28 -18.48 21.49
C ILE A 372 8.54 -19.09 20.29
N SER A 373 7.49 -19.88 20.53
CA SER A 373 6.68 -20.49 19.45
C SER A 373 6.04 -19.45 18.53
N LYS A 374 5.49 -18.36 19.09
CA LYS A 374 4.99 -17.22 18.30
C LYS A 374 6.10 -16.55 17.50
N THR A 375 7.32 -16.45 18.05
CA THR A 375 8.48 -15.89 17.37
C THR A 375 8.90 -16.75 16.18
N PHE A 376 9.05 -18.06 16.38
CA PHE A 376 9.32 -19.00 15.29
C PHE A 376 8.22 -18.96 14.21
N SER A 377 6.96 -18.90 14.63
CA SER A 377 5.83 -18.74 13.69
C SER A 377 5.84 -17.43 12.92
N ALA A 378 6.36 -16.35 13.50
CA ALA A 378 6.53 -15.06 12.81
C ALA A 378 7.69 -15.08 11.82
N GLN A 379 8.69 -15.93 12.05
CA GLN A 379 9.82 -16.21 11.17
C GLN A 379 9.54 -17.37 10.18
N GLU A 380 8.30 -17.86 10.11
CA GLU A 380 7.88 -19.00 9.26
C GLU A 380 8.55 -20.34 9.58
N ARG A 381 9.20 -20.45 10.76
CA ARG A 381 9.80 -21.68 11.30
C ARG A 381 8.74 -22.54 12.00
N TYR A 382 7.76 -23.00 11.25
CA TYR A 382 6.58 -23.68 11.81
C TYR A 382 6.89 -25.05 12.42
N ASP A 383 7.83 -25.81 11.84
CA ASP A 383 8.21 -27.13 12.35
C ASP A 383 8.92 -27.00 13.71
N ASP A 384 9.86 -26.06 13.84
CA ASP A 384 10.52 -25.74 15.12
C ASP A 384 9.50 -25.30 16.17
N ALA A 385 8.50 -24.50 15.78
CA ALA A 385 7.43 -24.05 16.67
C ALA A 385 6.57 -25.20 17.17
N LEU A 386 6.27 -26.19 16.32
CA LEU A 386 5.51 -27.38 16.70
C LEU A 386 6.33 -28.31 17.58
N GLN A 387 7.59 -28.58 17.22
CA GLN A 387 8.48 -29.40 18.04
C GLN A 387 8.60 -28.84 19.45
N LEU A 388 8.84 -27.53 19.56
CA LEU A 388 8.91 -26.84 20.84
C LEU A 388 7.62 -27.00 21.66
N LEU A 389 6.46 -26.88 21.01
CA LEU A 389 5.18 -27.00 21.70
C LEU A 389 4.88 -28.45 22.10
N GLU A 390 5.28 -29.46 21.33
CA GLU A 390 5.17 -30.87 21.75
C GLU A 390 6.07 -31.14 22.97
N GLU A 391 7.32 -30.69 22.95
CA GLU A 391 8.23 -30.81 24.10
C GLU A 391 7.67 -30.11 25.34
N ALA A 392 7.11 -28.91 25.17
CA ALA A 392 6.45 -28.19 26.25
C ALA A 392 5.22 -28.94 26.77
N LYS A 393 4.37 -29.49 25.90
CA LYS A 393 3.19 -30.27 26.31
C LYS A 393 3.58 -31.47 27.16
N THR A 394 4.60 -32.23 26.77
CA THR A 394 5.12 -33.36 27.56
C THR A 394 5.58 -32.93 28.96
N LYS A 395 6.25 -31.76 29.08
CA LYS A 395 6.68 -31.22 30.38
C LYS A 395 5.52 -30.80 31.29
N TYR A 396 4.35 -30.53 30.71
CA TYR A 396 3.15 -30.07 31.43
C TYR A 396 2.04 -31.13 31.49
N GLU A 397 2.29 -32.37 31.05
CA GLU A 397 1.29 -33.44 30.96
C GLU A 397 0.69 -33.78 32.34
N ASP A 398 1.52 -33.75 33.39
CA ASP A 398 1.10 -33.99 34.78
C ASP A 398 0.39 -32.78 35.44
N GLN A 399 0.28 -31.65 34.74
CA GLN A 399 -0.35 -30.42 35.23
C GLN A 399 -1.53 -30.03 34.33
N PRO A 400 -2.63 -30.80 34.34
CA PRO A 400 -3.80 -30.51 33.53
C PRO A 400 -4.42 -29.16 33.95
N GLY A 401 -4.95 -28.42 32.99
CA GLY A 401 -5.54 -27.10 33.21
C GLY A 401 -5.15 -26.11 32.13
N SER A 402 -5.37 -24.82 32.39
CA SER A 402 -5.30 -23.75 31.39
C SER A 402 -3.90 -23.58 30.81
N GLN A 403 -2.85 -23.85 31.59
CA GLN A 403 -1.46 -23.75 31.11
C GLN A 403 -1.21 -24.73 29.95
N LEU A 404 -1.57 -26.00 30.13
CA LEU A 404 -1.52 -27.02 29.08
C LEU A 404 -2.48 -26.67 27.93
N GLY A 405 -3.68 -26.16 28.26
CA GLY A 405 -4.65 -25.67 27.28
C GLY A 405 -4.11 -24.59 26.35
N HIS A 406 -3.30 -23.66 26.86
CA HIS A 406 -2.65 -22.63 26.05
C HIS A 406 -1.62 -23.19 25.07
N LEU A 407 -0.90 -24.26 25.45
CA LEU A 407 0.04 -24.95 24.57
C LEU A 407 -0.69 -25.65 23.42
N PHE A 408 -1.76 -26.42 23.72
CA PHE A 408 -2.65 -27.00 22.70
C PHE A 408 -3.22 -25.92 21.76
N TYR A 409 -3.70 -24.80 22.32
CA TYR A 409 -4.22 -23.70 21.53
C TYR A 409 -3.15 -23.09 20.61
N ALA A 410 -1.92 -22.92 21.09
CA ALA A 410 -0.81 -22.43 20.28
C ALA A 410 -0.47 -23.40 19.14
N SER A 411 -0.39 -24.71 19.42
CA SER A 411 -0.17 -25.74 18.40
C SER A 411 -1.24 -25.69 17.31
N ALA A 412 -2.50 -25.55 17.71
CA ALA A 412 -3.60 -25.40 16.75
C ALA A 412 -3.43 -24.17 15.84
N LEU A 413 -2.95 -23.03 16.37
CA LEU A 413 -2.70 -21.84 15.56
C LEU A 413 -1.58 -22.07 14.54
N VAL A 414 -0.52 -22.79 14.91
CA VAL A 414 0.59 -23.14 14.02
C VAL A 414 0.14 -24.13 12.95
N LEU A 415 -0.55 -25.21 13.32
CA LEU A 415 -1.11 -26.20 12.40
C LEU A 415 -2.07 -25.57 11.40
N LYS A 416 -2.89 -24.61 11.84
CA LYS A 416 -3.78 -23.85 10.96
C LYS A 416 -3.00 -23.04 9.91
N ARG A 417 -1.86 -22.43 10.28
CA ARG A 417 -0.99 -21.72 9.32
C ARG A 417 -0.37 -22.67 8.30
N LEU A 418 -0.03 -23.89 8.71
CA LEU A 418 0.44 -24.96 7.83
C LEU A 418 -0.67 -25.60 6.97
N GLY A 419 -1.93 -25.22 7.16
CA GLY A 419 -3.07 -25.83 6.45
C GLY A 419 -3.47 -27.22 6.97
N ARG A 420 -2.87 -27.70 8.07
CA ARG A 420 -3.20 -28.97 8.76
C ARG A 420 -4.45 -28.79 9.65
N VAL A 421 -5.58 -28.48 9.00
CA VAL A 421 -6.79 -28.01 9.69
C VAL A 421 -7.44 -29.06 10.58
N ASP A 422 -7.39 -30.35 10.22
CA ASP A 422 -7.97 -31.42 11.05
C ASP A 422 -7.21 -31.61 12.36
N GLU A 423 -5.87 -31.58 12.30
CA GLU A 423 -5.03 -31.65 13.48
C GLU A 423 -5.18 -30.39 14.35
N ALA A 424 -5.28 -29.22 13.73
CA ALA A 424 -5.60 -27.98 14.43
C ALA A 424 -6.95 -28.07 15.17
N MET A 425 -7.96 -28.73 14.59
CA MET A 425 -9.23 -28.96 15.27
C MET A 425 -9.08 -29.89 16.46
N SER A 426 -8.34 -30.99 16.35
CA SER A 426 -8.07 -31.91 17.46
C SER A 426 -7.40 -31.18 18.62
N GLU A 427 -6.35 -30.39 18.34
CA GLU A 427 -5.66 -29.58 19.35
C GLU A 427 -6.60 -28.53 19.98
N LEU A 428 -7.52 -27.91 19.21
CA LEU A 428 -8.52 -26.99 19.77
C LEU A 428 -9.53 -27.67 20.70
N PHE A 429 -9.88 -28.94 20.45
CA PHE A 429 -10.73 -29.70 21.37
C PHE A 429 -10.00 -30.01 22.68
N LEU A 430 -8.74 -30.43 22.61
CA LEU A 430 -7.89 -30.65 23.79
C LEU A 430 -7.68 -29.36 24.59
N ALA A 431 -7.44 -28.24 23.90
CA ALA A 431 -7.34 -26.92 24.52
C ALA A 431 -8.64 -26.55 25.26
N ARG A 432 -9.79 -26.75 24.60
CA ARG A 432 -11.11 -26.50 25.17
C ARG A 432 -11.35 -27.36 26.42
N GLU A 433 -11.05 -28.65 26.39
CA GLU A 433 -11.17 -29.53 27.55
C GLU A 433 -10.31 -29.05 28.72
N SER A 434 -9.07 -28.65 28.43
CA SER A 434 -8.14 -28.12 29.43
C SER A 434 -8.64 -26.82 30.07
N PHE A 435 -9.21 -25.89 29.30
CA PHE A 435 -9.74 -24.64 29.84
C PHE A 435 -11.04 -24.83 30.66
N VAL A 436 -11.79 -25.93 30.45
CA VAL A 436 -12.95 -26.24 31.29
C VAL A 436 -12.53 -26.56 32.73
N ILE A 437 -11.39 -27.24 32.92
CA ILE A 437 -10.91 -27.68 34.23
C ILE A 437 -10.80 -26.50 35.20
N ASP A 438 -10.23 -25.38 34.75
CA ASP A 438 -10.02 -24.19 35.60
C ASP A 438 -11.13 -23.13 35.46
N ASN A 439 -12.19 -23.41 34.69
CA ASN A 439 -13.21 -22.44 34.31
C ASN A 439 -12.65 -21.15 33.67
N ASP A 440 -11.61 -21.27 32.83
CA ASP A 440 -11.08 -20.14 32.06
C ASP A 440 -12.03 -19.80 30.90
N ASN A 441 -13.06 -19.03 31.21
CA ASN A 441 -14.08 -18.59 30.25
C ASN A 441 -13.51 -17.75 29.11
N GLU A 442 -12.40 -17.03 29.33
CA GLU A 442 -11.81 -16.19 28.29
C GLU A 442 -11.08 -17.05 27.25
N SER A 443 -10.31 -18.04 27.69
CA SER A 443 -9.61 -18.97 26.79
C SER A 443 -10.57 -19.96 26.13
N LEU A 444 -11.62 -20.41 26.83
CA LEU A 444 -12.74 -21.14 26.22
C LEU A 444 -13.37 -20.35 25.08
N ALA A 445 -13.66 -19.07 25.30
CA ALA A 445 -14.18 -18.20 24.25
C ALA A 445 -13.21 -18.14 23.06
N ARG A 446 -11.89 -17.98 23.27
CA ARG A 446 -10.92 -17.98 22.17
C ARG A 446 -10.92 -19.30 21.37
N ALA A 447 -10.98 -20.45 22.06
CA ALA A 447 -11.07 -21.76 21.43
C ALA A 447 -12.35 -21.92 20.60
N GLU A 448 -13.51 -21.55 21.14
CA GLU A 448 -14.80 -21.58 20.43
C GLU A 448 -14.79 -20.66 19.20
N ASN A 449 -14.14 -19.50 19.28
CA ASN A 449 -13.98 -18.62 18.12
C ASN A 449 -13.12 -19.26 17.02
N ALA A 450 -12.00 -19.90 17.41
CA ALA A 450 -11.12 -20.60 16.48
C ALA A 450 -11.83 -21.77 15.78
N LEU A 451 -12.57 -22.60 16.53
CA LEU A 451 -13.40 -23.68 16.00
C LEU A 451 -14.48 -23.14 15.05
N GLY A 452 -15.19 -22.09 15.46
CA GLY A 452 -16.20 -21.43 14.62
C GLY A 452 -15.63 -20.94 13.29
N ASN A 453 -14.45 -20.32 13.31
CA ASN A 453 -13.75 -19.87 12.10
C ASN A 453 -13.38 -21.03 11.17
N ILE A 454 -12.95 -22.17 11.73
CA ILE A 454 -12.64 -23.37 10.94
C ILE A 454 -13.91 -23.90 10.28
N TYR A 455 -15.00 -24.09 11.03
CA TYR A 455 -16.28 -24.54 10.46
C TYR A 455 -16.81 -23.58 9.39
N PHE A 456 -16.67 -22.26 9.58
CA PHE A 456 -17.10 -21.28 8.60
C PHE A 456 -16.28 -21.39 7.31
N SER A 457 -14.95 -21.53 7.42
CA SER A 457 -14.07 -21.74 6.27
C SER A 457 -14.33 -23.04 5.51
N ARG A 458 -14.80 -24.09 6.20
CA ARG A 458 -15.23 -25.38 5.63
C ARG A 458 -16.63 -25.32 5.01
N GLY A 459 -17.26 -24.15 4.92
CA GLY A 459 -18.59 -24.00 4.35
C GLY A 459 -19.70 -24.61 5.21
N LYS A 460 -19.49 -24.73 6.53
CA LYS A 460 -20.49 -25.23 7.51
C LYS A 460 -20.99 -24.08 8.41
N PRO A 461 -21.77 -23.11 7.88
CA PRO A 461 -22.18 -21.92 8.61
C PRO A 461 -23.04 -22.22 9.84
N GLN A 462 -23.84 -23.29 9.84
CA GLN A 462 -24.66 -23.68 11.00
C GLN A 462 -23.79 -24.18 12.18
N SER A 463 -22.78 -25.01 11.90
CA SER A 463 -21.82 -25.44 12.92
C SER A 463 -21.00 -24.25 13.44
N ALA A 464 -20.55 -23.37 12.54
CA ALA A 464 -19.87 -22.14 12.94
C ALA A 464 -20.73 -21.28 13.87
N ARG A 465 -22.02 -21.12 13.55
CA ARG A 465 -23.00 -20.40 14.37
C ARG A 465 -23.10 -20.97 15.78
N ALA A 466 -23.13 -22.29 15.93
CA ALA A 466 -23.22 -22.95 17.24
C ALA A 466 -22.00 -22.62 18.11
N HIS A 467 -20.79 -22.75 17.56
CA HIS A 467 -19.55 -22.41 18.25
C HIS A 467 -19.47 -20.92 18.60
N TYR A 468 -19.82 -20.03 17.67
CA TYR A 468 -19.83 -18.59 17.97
C TYR A 468 -20.85 -18.20 19.03
N LEU A 469 -22.02 -18.85 19.10
CA LEU A 469 -23.00 -18.63 20.16
C LEU A 469 -22.51 -19.14 21.52
N ALA A 470 -21.86 -20.31 21.54
CA ALA A 470 -21.23 -20.83 22.75
C ALA A 470 -20.14 -19.88 23.25
N GLY A 471 -19.23 -19.45 22.38
CA GLY A 471 -18.18 -18.49 22.71
C GLY A 471 -18.72 -17.11 23.11
N LEU A 472 -19.80 -16.63 22.49
CA LEU A 472 -20.50 -15.40 22.89
C LEU A 472 -21.01 -15.48 24.33
N HIS A 473 -21.53 -16.64 24.76
CA HIS A 473 -21.96 -16.86 26.13
C HIS A 473 -20.76 -16.80 27.10
N ARG A 474 -19.65 -17.44 26.76
CA ARG A 474 -18.40 -17.41 27.55
C ARG A 474 -17.80 -16.01 27.67
N ALA A 475 -17.76 -15.25 26.57
CA ALA A 475 -17.29 -13.87 26.57
C ALA A 475 -18.14 -12.94 27.45
N ARG A 476 -19.46 -13.20 27.57
CA ARG A 476 -20.31 -12.48 28.53
C ARG A 476 -19.98 -12.83 29.97
N GLN A 477 -19.70 -14.10 30.26
CA GLN A 477 -19.33 -14.56 31.60
C GLN A 477 -17.98 -13.99 32.06
N SER A 478 -17.00 -13.86 31.15
CA SER A 478 -15.70 -13.27 31.46
C SER A 478 -15.69 -11.74 31.51
N GLY A 479 -16.78 -11.07 31.07
CA GLY A 479 -16.82 -9.62 30.93
C GLY A 479 -15.92 -9.07 29.82
N ASN A 480 -15.35 -9.93 28.96
CA ASN A 480 -14.44 -9.52 27.90
C ASN A 480 -15.22 -8.94 26.70
N GLU A 481 -15.39 -7.62 26.70
CA GLU A 481 -16.17 -6.93 25.68
C GLU A 481 -15.54 -6.97 24.27
N GLN A 482 -14.22 -7.13 24.16
CA GLN A 482 -13.55 -7.25 22.86
C GLN A 482 -13.89 -8.59 22.19
N LEU A 483 -13.87 -9.68 22.95
CA LEU A 483 -14.34 -10.99 22.49
C LEU A 483 -15.84 -10.93 22.15
N LEU A 484 -16.65 -10.27 22.98
CA LEU A 484 -18.07 -10.04 22.71
C LEU A 484 -18.30 -9.39 21.34
N ALA A 485 -17.60 -8.29 21.04
CA ALA A 485 -17.70 -7.60 19.76
C ALA A 485 -17.27 -8.50 18.58
N SER A 486 -16.24 -9.31 18.77
CA SER A 486 -15.71 -10.25 17.77
C SER A 486 -16.73 -11.35 17.43
N PHE A 487 -17.38 -11.94 18.44
CA PHE A 487 -18.44 -12.94 18.21
C PHE A 487 -19.67 -12.35 17.53
N LEU A 488 -20.09 -11.15 17.92
CA LEU A 488 -21.20 -10.47 17.25
C LEU A 488 -20.88 -10.20 15.77
N ALA A 489 -19.64 -9.82 15.46
CA ALA A 489 -19.19 -9.67 14.08
C ALA A 489 -19.26 -10.99 13.30
N ASN A 490 -18.70 -12.07 13.86
CA ASN A 490 -18.68 -13.38 13.23
C ASN A 490 -20.07 -13.97 13.03
N ILE A 491 -20.96 -13.87 14.03
CA ILE A 491 -22.36 -14.26 13.90
C ILE A 491 -23.04 -13.43 12.82
N GLY A 492 -22.78 -12.12 12.77
CA GLY A 492 -23.31 -11.27 11.71
C GLY A 492 -22.90 -11.71 10.30
N LEU A 493 -21.65 -12.12 10.12
CA LEU A 493 -21.16 -12.66 8.84
C LEU A 493 -21.76 -14.02 8.50
N VAL A 494 -21.97 -14.89 9.50
CA VAL A 494 -22.67 -16.17 9.30
C VAL A 494 -24.12 -15.94 8.87
N GLU A 495 -24.83 -15.04 9.55
CA GLU A 495 -26.21 -14.70 9.18
C GLU A 495 -26.28 -14.04 7.79
N TYR A 496 -25.23 -13.32 7.37
CA TYR A 496 -25.12 -12.80 6.00
C TYR A 496 -24.99 -13.93 4.97
N ASP A 497 -24.12 -14.91 5.22
CA ASP A 497 -23.93 -16.07 4.33
C ASP A 497 -25.23 -16.88 4.20
N LEU A 498 -25.93 -17.07 5.33
CA LEU A 498 -27.24 -17.73 5.41
C LEU A 498 -28.40 -16.94 4.77
N GLY A 499 -28.18 -15.71 4.28
CA GLY A 499 -29.22 -14.87 3.69
C GLY A 499 -30.15 -14.16 4.68
N ASN A 500 -29.87 -14.26 5.98
CA ASN A 500 -30.62 -13.58 7.05
C ASN A 500 -30.14 -12.13 7.23
N PHE A 501 -30.24 -11.30 6.17
CA PHE A 501 -29.64 -9.97 6.13
C PHE A 501 -30.07 -9.02 7.26
N ASN A 502 -31.32 -9.11 7.72
CA ASN A 502 -31.81 -8.31 8.86
C ASN A 502 -31.15 -8.71 10.19
N LYS A 503 -30.96 -10.01 10.43
CA LYS A 503 -30.24 -10.51 11.62
C LYS A 503 -28.76 -10.14 11.53
N ALA A 504 -28.16 -10.34 10.36
CA ALA A 504 -26.79 -9.94 10.08
C ALA A 504 -26.56 -8.45 10.37
N ARG A 505 -27.46 -7.58 9.89
CA ARG A 505 -27.43 -6.13 10.14
C ARG A 505 -27.43 -5.82 11.63
N ALA A 506 -28.31 -6.46 12.41
CA ALA A 506 -28.43 -6.21 13.85
C ALA A 506 -27.15 -6.58 14.60
N GLN A 507 -26.58 -7.76 14.31
CA GLN A 507 -25.36 -8.21 14.98
C GLN A 507 -24.13 -7.38 14.57
N LEU A 508 -23.94 -7.11 13.26
CA LEU A 508 -22.83 -6.26 12.80
C LEU A 508 -22.95 -4.82 13.29
N SER A 509 -24.15 -4.25 13.39
CA SER A 509 -24.32 -2.89 13.92
C SER A 509 -23.92 -2.82 15.39
N ARG A 510 -24.28 -3.83 16.20
CA ARG A 510 -23.87 -3.91 17.60
C ARG A 510 -22.36 -4.08 17.74
N ALA A 511 -21.75 -4.96 16.95
CA ALA A 511 -20.31 -5.15 16.92
C ALA A 511 -19.56 -3.88 16.47
N TYR A 512 -20.08 -3.15 15.48
CA TYR A 512 -19.49 -1.91 14.98
C TYR A 512 -19.47 -0.84 16.07
N ASN A 513 -20.59 -0.66 16.78
CA ASN A 513 -20.71 0.31 17.86
C ASN A 513 -19.83 -0.04 19.06
N LEU A 514 -19.75 -1.32 19.47
CA LEU A 514 -18.87 -1.74 20.56
C LEU A 514 -17.40 -1.49 20.23
N ASN A 515 -16.95 -1.88 19.03
CA ASN A 515 -15.57 -1.63 18.61
C ASN A 515 -15.25 -0.13 18.54
N ARG A 516 -16.23 0.71 18.17
CA ARG A 516 -16.09 2.18 18.18
C ARG A 516 -16.00 2.73 19.61
N GLN A 517 -16.81 2.25 20.53
CA GLN A 517 -16.80 2.67 21.94
C GLN A 517 -15.47 2.30 22.64
N GLN A 518 -14.82 1.22 22.21
CA GLN A 518 -13.54 0.76 22.72
C GLN A 518 -12.32 1.35 21.99
N ASP A 519 -12.52 2.33 21.10
CA ASP A 519 -11.48 2.89 20.21
C ASP A 519 -10.73 1.83 19.37
N ASN A 520 -11.33 0.65 19.18
CA ASN A 520 -10.81 -0.42 18.34
C ASN A 520 -11.18 -0.16 16.88
N LEU A 521 -10.58 0.89 16.31
CA LEU A 521 -10.89 1.38 14.96
C LEU A 521 -10.65 0.32 13.88
N TRP A 522 -9.67 -0.57 14.06
CA TRP A 522 -9.41 -1.64 13.09
C TRP A 522 -10.57 -2.63 13.04
N ASN A 523 -11.03 -3.15 14.18
CA ASN A 523 -12.16 -4.09 14.20
C ASN A 523 -13.48 -3.40 13.83
N ALA A 524 -13.64 -2.12 14.16
CA ALA A 524 -14.73 -1.30 13.64
C ALA A 524 -14.71 -1.24 12.10
N SER A 525 -13.53 -1.06 11.49
CA SER A 525 -13.39 -1.05 10.03
C SER A 525 -13.72 -2.40 9.38
N VAL A 526 -13.36 -3.53 10.01
CA VAL A 526 -13.71 -4.88 9.54
C VAL A 526 -15.22 -5.10 9.60
N THR A 527 -15.83 -4.73 10.73
CA THR A 527 -17.28 -4.88 10.93
C THR A 527 -18.08 -3.94 10.01
N GLY A 528 -17.59 -2.72 9.82
CA GLY A 528 -18.17 -1.73 8.92
C GLY A 528 -18.18 -2.19 7.46
N MET A 529 -17.13 -2.88 6.99
CA MET A 529 -17.13 -3.51 5.66
C MET A 529 -18.31 -4.47 5.47
N GLY A 530 -18.55 -5.35 6.46
CA GLY A 530 -19.68 -6.28 6.42
C GLY A 530 -21.03 -5.54 6.44
N LEU A 531 -21.16 -4.49 7.26
CA LEU A 531 -22.38 -3.69 7.34
C LEU A 531 -22.68 -2.95 6.03
N GLY A 532 -21.66 -2.38 5.38
CA GLY A 532 -21.79 -1.75 4.07
C GLY A 532 -22.29 -2.72 3.00
N LYS A 533 -21.75 -3.93 2.95
CA LYS A 533 -22.21 -5.01 2.03
C LYS A 533 -23.65 -5.43 2.31
N ILE A 534 -24.05 -5.51 3.58
CA ILE A 534 -25.45 -5.77 3.95
C ILE A 534 -26.36 -4.66 3.44
N PHE A 535 -25.98 -3.39 3.63
CA PHE A 535 -26.78 -2.27 3.13
C PHE A 535 -26.93 -2.33 1.61
N MET A 536 -25.88 -2.71 0.86
CA MET A 536 -26.01 -2.96 -0.58
C MET A 536 -26.99 -4.09 -0.88
N LYS A 537 -26.86 -5.25 -0.21
CA LYS A 537 -27.78 -6.39 -0.40
C LYS A 537 -29.21 -6.07 -0.01
N LEU A 538 -29.46 -5.05 0.81
CA LEU A 538 -30.81 -4.59 1.14
C LEU A 538 -31.33 -3.46 0.23
N GLY A 539 -30.56 -3.01 -0.78
CA GLY A 539 -30.88 -1.87 -1.64
C GLY A 539 -30.67 -0.50 -1.00
N GLN A 540 -30.04 -0.44 0.18
CA GLN A 540 -29.79 0.78 0.95
C GLN A 540 -28.45 1.42 0.57
N PHE A 541 -28.29 1.77 -0.72
CA PHE A 541 -27.02 2.21 -1.30
C PHE A 541 -26.37 3.41 -0.60
N PHE A 542 -27.16 4.41 -0.20
CA PHE A 542 -26.61 5.60 0.45
C PHE A 542 -26.04 5.30 1.85
N LYS A 543 -26.68 4.41 2.62
CA LYS A 543 -26.13 3.93 3.90
C LYS A 543 -24.84 3.13 3.68
N ALA A 544 -24.77 2.33 2.61
CA ALA A 544 -23.55 1.63 2.23
C ALA A 544 -22.42 2.62 1.91
N ILE A 545 -22.68 3.64 1.08
CA ILE A 545 -21.68 4.69 0.74
C ILE A 545 -21.15 5.38 2.00
N LYS A 546 -22.04 5.76 2.94
CA LYS A 546 -21.65 6.40 4.20
C LYS A 546 -20.67 5.53 4.98
N ILE A 547 -21.04 4.27 5.24
CA ILE A 547 -20.20 3.33 5.98
C ILE A 547 -18.87 3.08 5.25
N PHE A 548 -18.89 2.87 3.93
CA PHE A 548 -17.65 2.65 3.18
C PHE A 548 -16.70 3.85 3.21
N ARG A 549 -17.23 5.09 3.18
CA ARG A 549 -16.39 6.29 3.35
C ARG A 549 -15.78 6.37 4.75
N GLU A 550 -16.56 6.08 5.79
CA GLU A 550 -16.03 6.05 7.16
C GLU A 550 -14.92 5.00 7.30
N VAL A 551 -15.15 3.77 6.81
CA VAL A 551 -14.17 2.69 6.83
C VAL A 551 -12.93 3.05 5.99
N LEU A 552 -13.10 3.70 4.84
CA LEU A 552 -11.99 4.12 3.98
C LEU A 552 -11.00 5.00 4.73
N THR A 553 -11.49 6.00 5.48
CA THR A 553 -10.62 6.88 6.27
C THR A 553 -9.78 6.13 7.31
N ILE A 554 -10.30 5.04 7.86
CA ILE A 554 -9.58 4.19 8.81
C ILE A 554 -8.49 3.39 8.08
N ARG A 555 -8.83 2.79 6.93
CA ARG A 555 -7.89 2.00 6.12
C ARG A 555 -6.76 2.84 5.54
N GLU A 556 -7.04 4.08 5.15
CA GLU A 556 -6.03 5.06 4.71
C GLU A 556 -5.02 5.37 5.81
N LYS A 557 -5.49 5.68 7.03
CA LYS A 557 -4.61 5.92 8.18
C LYS A 557 -3.73 4.73 8.54
N LYS A 558 -4.21 3.51 8.26
CA LYS A 558 -3.49 2.25 8.52
C LYS A 558 -2.72 1.74 7.28
N GLN A 559 -2.69 2.51 6.19
CA GLN A 559 -2.03 2.16 4.92
C GLN A 559 -2.43 0.76 4.39
N ASN A 560 -3.68 0.35 4.62
CA ASN A 560 -4.17 -0.96 4.19
C ASN A 560 -4.64 -0.93 2.73
N LEU A 561 -3.70 -1.13 1.80
CA LEU A 561 -3.95 -1.03 0.36
C LEU A 561 -5.03 -2.02 -0.15
N SER A 562 -5.01 -3.27 0.32
CA SER A 562 -5.99 -4.30 -0.06
C SER A 562 -7.43 -3.89 0.31
N GLY A 563 -7.64 -3.37 1.52
CA GLY A 563 -8.95 -2.90 1.97
C GLY A 563 -9.39 -1.62 1.26
N MET A 564 -8.45 -0.72 0.94
CA MET A 564 -8.75 0.46 0.12
C MET A 564 -9.21 0.05 -1.28
N TYR A 565 -8.53 -0.91 -1.93
CA TYR A 565 -8.93 -1.45 -3.23
C TYR A 565 -10.34 -2.04 -3.22
N GLU A 566 -10.66 -2.84 -2.20
CA GLU A 566 -11.98 -3.43 -2.03
C GLU A 566 -13.06 -2.34 -1.88
N ILE A 567 -12.81 -1.33 -1.05
CA ILE A 567 -13.74 -0.21 -0.83
C ILE A 567 -13.93 0.62 -2.11
N PHE A 568 -12.86 0.93 -2.83
CA PHE A 568 -12.95 1.67 -4.09
C PHE A 568 -13.78 0.89 -5.12
N SER A 569 -13.60 -0.42 -5.21
CA SER A 569 -14.38 -1.26 -6.12
C SER A 569 -15.85 -1.32 -5.73
N LEU A 570 -16.17 -1.40 -4.43
CA LEU A 570 -17.54 -1.36 -3.92
C LEU A 570 -18.22 0.00 -4.16
N LEU A 571 -17.51 1.11 -3.91
CA LEU A 571 -18.00 2.45 -4.18
C LEU A 571 -18.20 2.69 -5.69
N ALA A 572 -17.26 2.23 -6.52
CA ALA A 572 -17.38 2.30 -7.97
C ALA A 572 -18.63 1.57 -8.46
N TRP A 573 -18.83 0.34 -7.99
CA TRP A 573 -20.00 -0.47 -8.31
C TRP A 573 -21.32 0.19 -7.88
N ILE A 574 -21.39 0.76 -6.67
CA ILE A 574 -22.59 1.49 -6.23
C ILE A 574 -22.85 2.71 -7.12
N CYS A 575 -21.81 3.51 -7.40
CA CYS A 575 -21.95 4.70 -8.24
C CYS A 575 -22.42 4.32 -9.65
N GLU A 576 -21.96 3.19 -10.18
CA GLU A 576 -22.37 2.68 -11.48
C GLU A 576 -23.84 2.26 -11.49
N MET A 577 -24.29 1.50 -10.50
CA MET A 577 -25.71 1.16 -10.33
C MET A 577 -26.60 2.41 -10.23
N LEU A 578 -26.15 3.45 -9.52
CA LEU A 578 -26.91 4.69 -9.36
C LEU A 578 -26.88 5.60 -10.60
N GLY A 579 -26.20 5.22 -11.68
CA GLY A 579 -26.04 6.03 -12.90
C GLY A 579 -25.07 7.22 -12.73
N LYS A 580 -24.21 7.21 -11.71
CA LYS A 580 -23.22 8.26 -11.41
C LYS A 580 -21.87 7.94 -12.04
N GLN A 581 -21.85 7.94 -13.37
CA GLN A 581 -20.74 7.40 -14.16
C GLN A 581 -19.37 8.06 -13.87
N ALA A 582 -19.31 9.39 -13.73
CA ALA A 582 -18.05 10.09 -13.43
C ALA A 582 -17.45 9.69 -12.06
N ALA A 583 -18.32 9.48 -11.05
CA ALA A 583 -17.87 9.01 -9.73
C ALA A 583 -17.41 7.55 -9.79
N ALA A 584 -18.12 6.71 -10.54
CA ALA A 584 -17.74 5.32 -10.76
C ALA A 584 -16.37 5.21 -11.44
N GLU A 585 -16.13 5.97 -12.52
CA GLU A 585 -14.84 6.04 -13.22
C GLU A 585 -13.71 6.47 -12.29
N THR A 586 -13.95 7.48 -11.44
CA THR A 586 -12.95 7.94 -10.47
C THR A 586 -12.52 6.83 -9.51
N TYR A 587 -13.48 6.13 -8.91
CA TYR A 587 -13.17 5.04 -7.99
C TYR A 587 -12.55 3.83 -8.69
N TRP A 588 -12.98 3.51 -9.92
CA TRP A 588 -12.33 2.47 -10.73
C TRP A 588 -10.87 2.83 -11.03
N HIS A 589 -10.57 4.10 -11.36
CA HIS A 589 -9.19 4.54 -11.55
C HIS A 589 -8.35 4.43 -10.27
N GLN A 590 -8.91 4.79 -9.11
CA GLN A 590 -8.23 4.62 -7.83
C GLN A 590 -7.94 3.15 -7.51
N ALA A 591 -8.92 2.25 -7.75
CA ALA A 591 -8.74 0.82 -7.60
C ALA A 591 -7.63 0.28 -8.54
N SER A 592 -7.64 0.66 -9.82
CA SER A 592 -6.62 0.24 -10.79
C SER A 592 -5.22 0.78 -10.49
N ALA A 593 -5.13 2.00 -9.96
CA ALA A 593 -3.84 2.58 -9.53
C ALA A 593 -3.20 1.74 -8.41
N LEU A 594 -4.00 1.28 -7.44
CA LEU A 594 -3.51 0.40 -6.36
C LEU A 594 -2.97 -0.92 -6.90
N LEU A 595 -3.71 -1.57 -7.81
CA LEU A 595 -3.26 -2.81 -8.49
C LEU A 595 -1.93 -2.65 -9.22
N SER A 596 -1.68 -1.47 -9.80
CA SER A 596 -0.44 -1.20 -10.55
C SER A 596 0.75 -0.86 -9.64
N SER A 597 0.47 -0.36 -8.44
CA SER A 597 1.49 0.14 -7.51
C SER A 597 1.95 -0.87 -6.45
N ALA A 598 1.17 -1.92 -6.17
CA ALA A 598 1.44 -2.85 -5.08
C ALA A 598 0.87 -4.25 -5.33
N SER A 599 1.48 -5.25 -4.69
CA SER A 599 0.89 -6.59 -4.57
C SER A 599 -0.24 -6.56 -3.53
N LEU A 600 -1.45 -6.96 -3.93
CA LEU A 600 -2.63 -6.96 -3.07
C LEU A 600 -3.05 -8.39 -2.68
N GLU A 601 -3.80 -8.50 -1.60
CA GLU A 601 -4.33 -9.79 -1.14
C GLU A 601 -5.25 -10.43 -2.21
N ALA A 602 -5.09 -11.73 -2.46
CA ALA A 602 -5.85 -12.47 -3.47
C ALA A 602 -7.38 -12.34 -3.28
N ARG A 603 -7.85 -12.29 -2.02
CA ARG A 603 -9.26 -12.08 -1.69
C ARG A 603 -9.75 -10.70 -2.15
N ALA A 604 -8.96 -9.65 -1.90
CA ALA A 604 -9.32 -8.30 -2.30
C ALA A 604 -9.41 -8.22 -3.83
N CYS A 605 -8.41 -8.75 -4.54
CA CYS A 605 -8.40 -8.85 -6.00
C CYS A 605 -9.62 -9.59 -6.53
N TYR A 606 -9.97 -10.76 -5.96
CA TYR A 606 -11.17 -11.50 -6.33
C TYR A 606 -12.43 -10.64 -6.23
N VAL A 607 -12.64 -9.94 -5.10
CA VAL A 607 -13.82 -9.09 -4.91
C VAL A 607 -13.86 -7.96 -5.94
N GLY A 608 -12.75 -7.25 -6.15
CA GLY A 608 -12.71 -6.13 -7.10
C GLY A 608 -12.91 -6.57 -8.56
N GLU A 609 -12.30 -7.68 -8.97
CA GLU A 609 -12.50 -8.26 -10.30
C GLU A 609 -13.94 -8.76 -10.50
N SER A 610 -14.53 -9.43 -9.50
CA SER A 610 -15.93 -9.86 -9.56
C SER A 610 -16.89 -8.68 -9.71
N LEU A 611 -16.68 -7.59 -8.95
CA LEU A 611 -17.48 -6.37 -9.08
C LEU A 611 -17.31 -5.72 -10.46
N LYS A 612 -16.11 -5.79 -11.04
CA LYS A 612 -15.86 -5.30 -12.40
C LYS A 612 -16.57 -6.16 -13.45
N ALA A 613 -16.54 -7.48 -13.32
CA ALA A 613 -17.27 -8.40 -14.19
C ALA A 613 -18.80 -8.18 -14.09
N MET A 614 -19.33 -8.01 -12.88
CA MET A 614 -20.72 -7.63 -12.64
C MET A 614 -21.09 -6.29 -13.30
N SER A 615 -20.18 -5.32 -13.27
CA SER A 615 -20.33 -4.04 -13.97
C SER A 615 -20.49 -4.21 -15.49
N HIS A 616 -19.73 -5.12 -16.11
CA HIS A 616 -19.93 -5.42 -17.54
C HIS A 616 -21.33 -6.00 -17.81
N VAL A 617 -21.82 -6.92 -16.98
CA VAL A 617 -23.19 -7.48 -17.10
C VAL A 617 -24.24 -6.38 -16.97
N PHE A 618 -24.15 -5.56 -15.91
CA PHE A 618 -25.09 -4.49 -15.62
C PHE A 618 -25.20 -3.46 -16.76
N ASN A 619 -24.09 -3.17 -17.43
CA ASN A 619 -24.03 -2.22 -18.53
C ASN A 619 -24.37 -2.82 -19.91
N MET A 620 -24.86 -4.06 -19.97
CA MET A 620 -25.11 -4.79 -21.22
C MET A 620 -23.85 -5.00 -22.09
N ARG A 621 -22.66 -5.02 -21.47
CA ARG A 621 -21.39 -5.38 -22.12
C ARG A 621 -21.13 -6.87 -21.93
N LEU A 622 -22.06 -7.69 -22.41
CA LEU A 622 -22.16 -9.10 -22.03
C LEU A 622 -20.99 -9.95 -22.55
N SER A 623 -20.52 -9.71 -23.77
CA SER A 623 -19.35 -10.43 -24.33
C SER A 623 -18.05 -10.08 -23.58
N GLU A 624 -17.91 -8.84 -23.10
CA GLU A 624 -16.80 -8.46 -22.20
C GLU A 624 -16.92 -9.17 -20.86
N ALA A 625 -18.13 -9.24 -20.29
CA ALA A 625 -18.39 -9.93 -19.04
C ALA A 625 -18.06 -11.43 -19.14
N GLU A 626 -18.51 -12.09 -20.20
CA GLU A 626 -18.26 -13.52 -20.47
C GLU A 626 -16.75 -13.81 -20.53
N LYS A 627 -16.01 -13.04 -21.34
CA LYS A 627 -14.56 -13.17 -21.44
C LYS A 627 -13.87 -12.94 -20.09
N HIS A 628 -14.33 -11.95 -19.33
CA HIS A 628 -13.79 -11.64 -18.02
C HIS A 628 -14.01 -12.80 -17.03
N TYR A 629 -15.23 -13.33 -16.93
CA TYR A 629 -15.53 -14.48 -16.07
C TYR A 629 -14.74 -15.73 -16.47
N GLN A 630 -14.60 -16.03 -17.77
CA GLN A 630 -13.77 -17.14 -18.24
C GLN A 630 -12.30 -17.00 -17.78
N GLN A 631 -11.72 -15.80 -17.91
CA GLN A 631 -10.36 -15.52 -17.44
C GLN A 631 -10.23 -15.65 -15.91
N MET A 632 -11.26 -15.24 -15.16
CA MET A 632 -11.28 -15.40 -13.69
C MET A 632 -11.37 -16.89 -13.31
N ILE A 633 -12.20 -17.67 -13.98
CA ILE A 633 -12.37 -19.12 -13.72
C ILE A 633 -11.06 -19.86 -13.99
N CYS A 634 -10.41 -19.62 -15.13
CA CYS A 634 -9.12 -20.23 -15.44
C CYS A 634 -8.05 -19.94 -14.36
N ARG A 635 -8.04 -18.71 -13.83
CA ARG A 635 -7.13 -18.31 -12.73
C ARG A 635 -7.53 -18.90 -11.38
N ALA A 636 -8.83 -19.02 -11.12
CA ALA A 636 -9.35 -19.58 -9.88
C ALA A 636 -9.06 -21.09 -9.78
N VAL A 637 -9.28 -21.84 -10.87
CA VAL A 637 -8.98 -23.28 -10.95
C VAL A 637 -7.49 -23.54 -10.83
N SER A 638 -6.63 -22.78 -11.54
CA SER A 638 -5.18 -22.96 -11.46
C SER A 638 -4.59 -22.64 -10.08
N LYS A 639 -5.28 -21.82 -9.29
CA LYS A 639 -4.87 -21.45 -7.92
C LYS A 639 -5.60 -22.23 -6.82
N ASN A 640 -6.31 -23.32 -7.15
CA ASN A 640 -7.10 -24.10 -6.19
C ASN A 640 -8.01 -23.23 -5.32
N ALA A 641 -8.70 -22.25 -5.94
CA ALA A 641 -9.67 -21.40 -5.26
C ALA A 641 -10.79 -22.23 -4.63
N SER A 642 -11.48 -21.65 -3.64
CA SER A 642 -12.57 -22.37 -2.96
C SER A 642 -13.70 -22.75 -3.94
N PRO A 643 -14.37 -23.90 -3.75
CA PRO A 643 -15.53 -24.30 -4.56
C PRO A 643 -16.58 -23.19 -4.68
N VAL A 644 -16.79 -22.45 -3.59
CA VAL A 644 -17.67 -21.29 -3.52
C VAL A 644 -17.30 -20.23 -4.56
N GLN A 645 -16.04 -19.80 -4.58
CA GLN A 645 -15.59 -18.76 -5.49
C GLN A 645 -15.75 -19.19 -6.94
N ILE A 646 -15.43 -20.46 -7.25
CA ILE A 646 -15.61 -21.02 -8.58
C ILE A 646 -17.09 -21.06 -8.95
N GLY A 647 -17.96 -21.51 -8.03
CA GLY A 647 -19.41 -21.52 -8.22
C GLY A 647 -20.00 -20.14 -8.49
N ASP A 648 -19.58 -19.11 -7.74
CA ASP A 648 -20.02 -17.73 -7.93
C ASP A 648 -19.58 -17.16 -9.30
N LEU A 649 -18.37 -17.51 -9.76
CA LEU A 649 -17.89 -17.09 -11.08
C LEU A 649 -18.66 -17.77 -12.21
N HIS A 650 -18.97 -19.07 -12.07
CA HIS A 650 -19.81 -19.78 -13.04
C HIS A 650 -21.24 -19.23 -13.09
N PHE A 651 -21.79 -18.74 -11.97
CA PHE A 651 -23.08 -18.05 -11.97
C PHE A 651 -23.01 -16.75 -12.78
N GLY A 652 -21.97 -15.93 -12.56
CA GLY A 652 -21.75 -14.71 -13.33
C GLY A 652 -21.56 -14.98 -14.84
N LEU A 653 -20.80 -16.03 -15.18
CA LEU A 653 -20.64 -16.50 -16.55
C LEU A 653 -21.99 -16.92 -17.15
N ALA A 654 -22.77 -17.73 -16.42
CA ALA A 654 -24.07 -18.17 -16.89
C ALA A 654 -25.02 -17.00 -17.12
N ALA A 655 -25.08 -16.02 -16.22
CA ALA A 655 -25.88 -14.81 -16.40
C ALA A 655 -25.45 -14.06 -17.68
N SER A 656 -24.15 -13.89 -17.92
CA SER A 656 -23.65 -13.23 -19.14
C SER A 656 -24.00 -13.98 -20.44
N GLN A 657 -24.03 -15.32 -20.41
CA GLN A 657 -24.38 -16.16 -21.56
C GLN A 657 -25.88 -16.18 -21.81
N ILE A 658 -26.69 -16.35 -20.77
CA ILE A 658 -28.15 -16.36 -20.84
C ILE A 658 -28.67 -15.03 -21.38
N PHE A 659 -28.11 -13.89 -20.94
CA PHE A 659 -28.54 -12.57 -21.42
C PHE A 659 -28.06 -12.26 -22.85
N GLN A 660 -27.16 -13.06 -23.43
CA GLN A 660 -26.77 -13.03 -24.85
C GLN A 660 -27.57 -14.04 -25.70
N ASP A 661 -28.56 -14.72 -25.10
CA ASP A 661 -29.31 -15.83 -25.71
C ASP A 661 -28.45 -17.08 -26.03
N HIS A 662 -27.25 -17.21 -25.46
CA HIS A 662 -26.41 -18.43 -25.52
C HIS A 662 -26.92 -19.49 -24.53
N SER A 663 -28.09 -20.05 -24.84
CA SER A 663 -28.87 -20.88 -23.90
C SER A 663 -28.21 -22.21 -23.52
N SER A 664 -27.49 -22.86 -24.43
CA SER A 664 -26.77 -24.12 -24.18
C SER A 664 -25.62 -23.94 -23.18
N GLU A 665 -24.76 -22.95 -23.45
CA GLU A 665 -23.60 -22.62 -22.65
C GLU A 665 -24.03 -22.09 -21.27
N GLY A 666 -25.07 -21.25 -21.24
CA GLY A 666 -25.65 -20.74 -20.00
C GLY A 666 -26.19 -21.84 -19.09
N LEU A 667 -26.84 -22.87 -19.66
CA LEU A 667 -27.32 -24.03 -18.91
C LEU A 667 -26.17 -24.84 -18.31
N GLU A 668 -25.11 -25.08 -19.07
CA GLU A 668 -23.92 -25.82 -18.60
C GLU A 668 -23.20 -25.05 -17.47
N SER A 669 -23.01 -23.74 -17.64
CA SER A 669 -22.44 -22.87 -16.62
C SER A 669 -23.28 -22.85 -15.33
N LEU A 670 -24.62 -22.82 -15.44
CA LEU A 670 -25.52 -22.92 -14.27
C LEU A 670 -25.38 -24.25 -13.53
N ARG A 671 -25.36 -25.37 -14.25
CA ARG A 671 -25.18 -26.70 -13.63
C ARG A 671 -23.84 -26.79 -12.91
N THR A 672 -22.80 -26.24 -13.52
CA THR A 672 -21.46 -26.18 -12.92
C THR A 672 -21.48 -25.34 -11.64
N SER A 673 -22.12 -24.16 -11.67
CA SER A 673 -22.30 -23.32 -10.49
C SER A 673 -23.03 -24.06 -9.35
N GLN A 674 -24.14 -24.73 -9.67
CA GLN A 674 -24.90 -25.51 -8.69
C GLN A 674 -24.11 -26.69 -8.11
N HIS A 675 -23.27 -27.35 -8.92
CA HIS A 675 -22.41 -28.44 -8.47
C HIS A 675 -21.40 -27.95 -7.43
N TYR A 676 -20.69 -26.87 -7.73
CA TYR A 676 -19.67 -26.30 -6.84
C TYR A 676 -20.24 -25.76 -5.52
N LEU A 677 -21.49 -25.28 -5.52
CA LEU A 677 -22.16 -24.75 -4.33
C LEU A 677 -22.91 -25.81 -3.51
N GLY A 678 -22.98 -27.06 -3.97
CA GLY A 678 -23.62 -28.18 -3.29
C GLY A 678 -25.16 -28.13 -3.27
N SER A 679 -25.79 -29.20 -2.78
CA SER A 679 -27.24 -29.44 -2.79
C SER A 679 -28.04 -28.79 -1.66
N GLY A 680 -27.45 -27.88 -0.87
CA GLY A 680 -28.10 -27.25 0.28
C GLY A 680 -28.43 -25.76 0.08
N HIS A 681 -29.66 -25.36 0.41
CA HIS A 681 -30.17 -23.97 0.35
C HIS A 681 -29.52 -22.98 1.35
N SER A 682 -28.38 -23.34 1.95
CA SER A 682 -27.81 -22.60 3.09
C SER A 682 -27.20 -21.24 2.73
N ARG A 683 -27.24 -20.81 1.46
CA ARG A 683 -26.59 -19.58 0.99
C ARG A 683 -27.53 -18.67 0.22
N ALA A 684 -27.42 -17.36 0.47
CA ALA A 684 -28.18 -16.35 -0.26
C ALA A 684 -27.98 -16.41 -1.79
N GLN A 685 -26.75 -16.71 -2.23
CA GLN A 685 -26.40 -16.78 -3.65
C GLN A 685 -27.06 -17.99 -4.33
N ARG A 686 -27.28 -19.08 -3.61
CA ARG A 686 -27.94 -20.29 -4.14
C ARG A 686 -29.36 -20.00 -4.59
N LEU A 687 -30.10 -19.20 -3.81
CA LEU A 687 -31.45 -18.81 -4.14
C LEU A 687 -31.54 -18.03 -5.47
N GLN A 688 -30.55 -17.19 -5.78
CA GLN A 688 -30.48 -16.46 -7.06
C GLN A 688 -30.17 -17.40 -8.24
N ILE A 689 -29.26 -18.36 -8.04
CA ILE A 689 -28.91 -19.38 -9.04
C ILE A 689 -30.14 -20.22 -9.40
N ASP A 690 -30.84 -20.73 -8.38
CA ASP A 690 -32.01 -21.58 -8.56
C ASP A 690 -33.18 -20.80 -9.19
N LEU A 691 -33.35 -19.51 -8.83
CA LEU A 691 -34.33 -18.63 -9.47
C LEU A 691 -34.03 -18.46 -10.96
N LEU A 692 -32.77 -18.18 -11.33
CA LEU A 692 -32.38 -18.02 -12.74
C LEU A 692 -32.55 -19.33 -13.53
N ALA A 693 -32.18 -20.46 -12.92
CA ALA A 693 -32.34 -21.79 -13.49
C ALA A 693 -33.81 -22.14 -13.74
N ALA A 694 -34.69 -21.94 -12.75
CA ALA A 694 -36.13 -22.19 -12.87
C ALA A 694 -36.80 -21.25 -13.89
N LEU A 695 -36.32 -20.01 -14.02
CA LEU A 695 -36.89 -19.02 -14.92
C LEU A 695 -36.56 -19.30 -16.41
N TYR A 696 -35.32 -19.68 -16.70
CA TYR A 696 -34.86 -19.86 -18.09
C TYR A 696 -34.93 -21.31 -18.57
N PHE A 697 -34.81 -22.29 -17.67
CA PHE A 697 -34.74 -23.71 -18.02
C PHE A 697 -35.71 -24.60 -17.20
N PRO A 698 -37.01 -24.29 -17.14
CA PRO A 698 -37.98 -24.98 -16.28
C PRO A 698 -38.10 -26.49 -16.55
N ASN A 699 -37.86 -26.92 -17.80
CA ASN A 699 -37.91 -28.34 -18.17
C ASN A 699 -36.69 -29.15 -17.71
N GLN A 700 -35.55 -28.47 -17.51
CA GLN A 700 -34.28 -29.06 -17.10
C GLN A 700 -34.11 -29.09 -15.59
N PHE A 701 -34.82 -28.23 -14.86
CA PHE A 701 -34.82 -28.11 -13.40
C PHE A 701 -36.27 -28.21 -12.86
N ARG A 702 -36.90 -29.37 -13.02
CA ARG A 702 -38.33 -29.58 -12.71
C ARG A 702 -38.61 -29.54 -11.21
N GLU A 703 -37.59 -29.83 -10.40
CA GLU A 703 -37.61 -29.78 -8.94
C GLU A 703 -37.67 -28.35 -8.40
N LEU A 704 -37.26 -27.35 -9.19
CA LEU A 704 -37.22 -25.96 -8.76
C LEU A 704 -38.56 -25.26 -9.04
N LYS A 705 -39.27 -24.91 -7.97
CA LYS A 705 -40.53 -24.18 -8.06
C LYS A 705 -40.30 -22.68 -8.04
N LEU A 706 -40.41 -22.04 -9.20
CA LEU A 706 -40.16 -20.60 -9.39
C LEU A 706 -40.95 -19.71 -8.40
N GLU A 707 -42.22 -20.03 -8.12
CA GLU A 707 -43.06 -19.26 -7.19
C GLU A 707 -42.52 -19.29 -5.75
N GLU A 708 -42.13 -20.47 -5.27
CA GLU A 708 -41.56 -20.63 -3.93
C GLU A 708 -40.21 -19.91 -3.82
N LEU A 709 -39.37 -19.98 -4.86
CA LEU A 709 -38.09 -19.28 -4.91
C LEU A 709 -38.24 -17.75 -4.90
N ILE A 710 -39.21 -17.22 -5.65
CA ILE A 710 -39.54 -15.78 -5.64
C ILE A 710 -39.99 -15.35 -4.25
N GLN A 711 -40.88 -16.10 -3.60
CA GLN A 711 -41.37 -15.77 -2.26
C GLN A 711 -40.23 -15.80 -1.23
N GLN A 712 -39.39 -16.84 -1.25
CA GLN A 712 -38.21 -16.92 -0.39
C GLN A 712 -37.26 -15.73 -0.61
N TYR A 713 -37.10 -15.31 -1.88
CA TYR A 713 -36.24 -14.18 -2.21
C TYR A 713 -36.78 -12.86 -1.67
N ILE A 714 -38.08 -12.59 -1.83
CA ILE A 714 -38.74 -11.40 -1.29
C ILE A 714 -38.64 -11.39 0.24
N VAL A 715 -38.90 -12.52 0.91
CA VAL A 715 -38.81 -12.66 2.38
C VAL A 715 -37.39 -12.40 2.90
N SER A 716 -36.36 -12.78 2.15
CA SER A 716 -34.97 -12.49 2.53
C SER A 716 -34.68 -10.99 2.64
N GLY A 717 -35.47 -10.14 1.96
CA GLY A 717 -35.23 -8.71 1.87
C GLY A 717 -34.08 -8.34 0.93
N SER A 718 -33.54 -9.29 0.16
CA SER A 718 -32.44 -9.07 -0.78
C SER A 718 -32.84 -8.17 -1.96
N PHE A 719 -31.89 -7.38 -2.43
CA PHE A 719 -31.95 -6.59 -3.64
C PHE A 719 -31.11 -7.28 -4.73
N ASP A 720 -31.73 -7.53 -5.88
CA ASP A 720 -31.07 -8.08 -7.06
C ASP A 720 -30.69 -6.91 -7.97
N PRO A 721 -29.41 -6.60 -8.21
CA PRO A 721 -29.04 -5.52 -9.12
C PRO A 721 -29.33 -5.82 -10.59
N PHE A 722 -29.63 -7.07 -10.95
CA PHE A 722 -29.87 -7.50 -12.32
C PHE A 722 -31.35 -7.78 -12.63
N TRP A 723 -32.27 -7.46 -11.71
CA TRP A 723 -33.70 -7.74 -11.85
C TRP A 723 -34.29 -7.24 -13.18
N GLY A 724 -33.78 -6.09 -13.68
CA GLY A 724 -34.23 -5.49 -14.94
C GLY A 724 -33.96 -6.37 -16.15
N HIS A 725 -32.87 -7.16 -16.16
CA HIS A 725 -32.53 -8.06 -17.27
C HIS A 725 -33.50 -9.25 -17.37
N ILE A 726 -34.09 -9.66 -16.26
CA ILE A 726 -35.01 -10.81 -16.19
C ILE A 726 -36.48 -10.40 -16.15
N ALA A 727 -36.78 -9.09 -16.07
CA ALA A 727 -38.15 -8.57 -15.91
C ALA A 727 -39.09 -8.99 -17.05
N ALA A 728 -38.64 -8.91 -18.31
CA ALA A 728 -39.44 -9.32 -19.46
C ALA A 728 -39.78 -10.82 -19.41
N LYS A 729 -38.81 -11.66 -19.02
CA LYS A 729 -39.01 -13.10 -18.88
C LYS A 729 -40.00 -13.40 -17.75
N LEU A 730 -39.83 -12.77 -16.59
CA LEU A 730 -40.74 -12.90 -15.45
C LEU A 730 -42.19 -12.50 -15.79
N GLN A 731 -42.36 -11.43 -16.57
CA GLN A 731 -43.67 -11.00 -17.06
C GLN A 731 -44.27 -12.02 -18.03
N SER A 732 -43.48 -12.55 -18.97
CA SER A 732 -43.92 -13.53 -19.97
C SER A 732 -44.34 -14.88 -19.39
N CYS A 733 -43.84 -15.23 -18.19
CA CYS A 733 -44.23 -16.45 -17.49
C CYS A 733 -45.68 -16.42 -16.98
N GLY A 734 -46.37 -15.27 -17.04
CA GLY A 734 -47.81 -15.15 -16.79
C GLY A 734 -48.27 -15.43 -15.35
N LYS A 735 -47.33 -15.54 -14.40
CA LYS A 735 -47.59 -15.86 -12.98
C LYS A 735 -47.59 -14.60 -12.13
N ALA A 736 -48.56 -14.47 -11.22
CA ALA A 736 -48.66 -13.35 -10.28
C ALA A 736 -47.36 -13.12 -9.48
N SER A 737 -46.66 -14.19 -9.11
CA SER A 737 -45.37 -14.12 -8.41
C SER A 737 -44.28 -13.38 -9.20
N GLY A 738 -44.25 -13.51 -10.53
CA GLY A 738 -43.28 -12.81 -11.38
C GLY A 738 -43.48 -11.30 -11.32
N LEU A 739 -44.74 -10.84 -11.30
CA LEU A 739 -45.08 -9.43 -11.11
C LEU A 739 -44.76 -8.96 -9.68
N ASP A 740 -44.95 -9.80 -8.67
CA ASP A 740 -44.56 -9.48 -7.29
C ASP A 740 -43.05 -9.24 -7.17
N TYR A 741 -42.22 -10.06 -7.83
CA TYR A 741 -40.77 -9.86 -7.88
C TYR A 741 -40.42 -8.51 -8.53
N ILE A 742 -41.03 -8.19 -9.68
CA ILE A 742 -40.82 -6.94 -10.40
C ILE A 742 -41.22 -5.74 -9.52
N ARG A 743 -42.44 -5.75 -8.95
CA ARG A 743 -42.94 -4.67 -8.08
C ARG A 743 -42.07 -4.48 -6.84
N TYR A 744 -41.65 -5.57 -6.22
CA TYR A 744 -40.74 -5.55 -5.08
C TYR A 744 -39.40 -4.87 -5.43
N HIS A 745 -38.82 -5.19 -6.59
CA HIS A 745 -37.56 -4.58 -7.02
C HIS A 745 -37.71 -3.13 -7.47
N ILE A 746 -38.81 -2.78 -8.15
CA ILE A 746 -39.13 -1.38 -8.47
C ILE A 746 -39.16 -0.54 -7.17
N GLY A 747 -39.85 -1.01 -6.13
CA GLY A 747 -39.93 -0.30 -4.84
C GLY A 747 -38.60 -0.17 -4.09
N LYS A 748 -37.61 -1.02 -4.38
CA LYS A 748 -36.27 -0.96 -3.79
C LYS A 748 -35.23 -0.25 -4.66
N THR A 749 -35.55 0.05 -5.91
CA THR A 749 -34.61 0.65 -6.85
C THR A 749 -34.70 2.17 -6.79
N PRO A 750 -33.61 2.89 -6.47
CA PRO A 750 -33.64 4.36 -6.48
C PRO A 750 -34.01 4.91 -7.87
N PRO A 751 -34.65 6.09 -7.96
CA PRO A 751 -35.08 6.68 -9.23
C PRO A 751 -33.94 6.87 -10.24
N SER A 752 -32.76 7.27 -9.76
CA SER A 752 -31.58 7.44 -10.62
C SER A 752 -31.11 6.12 -11.24
N MET A 753 -31.20 5.02 -10.48
CA MET A 753 -30.91 3.67 -10.95
C MET A 753 -32.01 3.18 -11.90
N LEU A 754 -33.29 3.40 -11.60
CA LEU A 754 -34.41 3.06 -12.50
C LEU A 754 -34.25 3.74 -13.86
N LYS A 755 -34.01 5.05 -13.87
CA LYS A 755 -33.76 5.82 -15.10
C LYS A 755 -32.59 5.23 -15.88
N HIS A 756 -31.50 4.89 -15.18
CA HIS A 756 -30.33 4.29 -15.81
C HIS A 756 -30.64 2.91 -16.42
N LEU A 757 -31.34 2.04 -15.70
CA LEU A 757 -31.78 0.73 -16.19
C LEU A 757 -32.70 0.85 -17.41
N MET A 758 -33.70 1.74 -17.37
CA MET A 758 -34.63 1.98 -18.49
C MET A 758 -33.94 2.47 -19.76
N THR A 759 -32.83 3.22 -19.63
CA THR A 759 -32.05 3.65 -20.81
C THR A 759 -31.21 2.54 -21.42
N ARG A 760 -30.89 1.49 -20.67
CA ARG A 760 -29.95 0.44 -21.07
C ARG A 760 -30.64 -0.84 -21.50
N ILE A 761 -31.77 -1.18 -20.87
CA ILE A 761 -32.46 -2.45 -21.06
C ILE A 761 -33.69 -2.22 -21.96
N PRO A 762 -33.70 -2.78 -23.19
CA PRO A 762 -34.84 -2.63 -24.10
C PRO A 762 -36.14 -3.18 -23.50
N GLY A 763 -37.26 -2.48 -23.73
CA GLY A 763 -38.60 -2.89 -23.26
C GLY A 763 -38.85 -2.71 -21.76
N LEU A 764 -37.83 -2.51 -20.93
CA LEU A 764 -37.99 -2.36 -19.48
C LEU A 764 -38.85 -1.15 -19.10
N LYS A 765 -38.77 -0.06 -19.88
CA LYS A 765 -39.59 1.13 -19.68
C LYS A 765 -41.09 0.78 -19.71
N ASP A 766 -41.52 0.03 -20.72
CA ASP A 766 -42.93 -0.33 -20.90
C ASP A 766 -43.42 -1.24 -19.77
N ILE A 767 -42.57 -2.18 -19.33
CA ILE A 767 -42.86 -3.06 -18.19
C ILE A 767 -43.08 -2.23 -16.92
N ILE A 768 -42.18 -1.27 -16.63
CA ILE A 768 -42.29 -0.41 -15.46
C ILE A 768 -43.56 0.45 -15.54
N GLU A 769 -43.82 1.07 -16.69
CA GLU A 769 -45.00 1.92 -16.90
C GLU A 769 -46.31 1.13 -16.74
N GLN A 770 -46.38 -0.11 -17.25
CA GLN A 770 -47.51 -1.02 -17.07
C GLN A 770 -47.75 -1.43 -15.61
N GLN A 771 -46.69 -1.52 -14.81
CA GLN A 771 -46.82 -1.81 -13.37
C GLN A 771 -47.16 -0.56 -12.54
N GLN A 772 -47.12 0.64 -13.14
CA GLN A 772 -47.33 1.92 -12.46
C GLN A 772 -48.74 2.54 -12.68
N THR A 773 -49.69 1.83 -13.29
CA THR A 773 -51.05 2.37 -13.54
C THR A 773 -52.02 2.14 -12.37
N GLU A 774 -52.06 3.09 -11.43
CA GLU A 774 -53.24 3.65 -10.73
C GLU A 774 -52.77 4.50 -9.53
N ASN A 775 -52.16 5.64 -9.88
CA ASN A 775 -52.02 6.90 -9.12
C ASN A 775 -50.83 7.63 -9.74
N SER A 776 -51.01 8.26 -10.90
CA SER A 776 -49.94 8.98 -11.61
C SER A 776 -49.61 10.35 -10.97
N ARG A 777 -49.45 10.35 -9.65
CA ARG A 777 -48.61 11.27 -8.87
C ARG A 777 -47.70 10.52 -7.87
N ALA A 778 -47.82 9.19 -7.77
CA ALA A 778 -47.19 8.34 -6.75
C ALA A 778 -45.75 7.86 -7.08
N GLY A 779 -45.04 8.54 -7.98
CA GLY A 779 -43.75 8.06 -8.50
C GLY A 779 -42.68 9.12 -8.73
N GLU A 780 -42.92 10.39 -8.38
CA GLU A 780 -41.85 11.38 -8.44
C GLU A 780 -41.13 11.44 -7.11
N PHE A 781 -40.04 10.68 -7.01
CA PHE A 781 -39.14 10.79 -5.87
C PHE A 781 -38.04 11.81 -6.18
N PHE A 782 -37.70 12.60 -5.18
CA PHE A 782 -36.65 13.60 -5.21
C PHE A 782 -35.55 13.19 -4.25
N THR A 783 -34.30 13.35 -4.64
CA THR A 783 -33.16 13.17 -3.75
C THR A 783 -32.85 14.49 -3.09
N LEU A 784 -32.94 14.52 -1.77
CA LEU A 784 -32.43 15.60 -0.94
C LEU A 784 -31.05 15.21 -0.42
N MET A 785 -30.04 16.00 -0.77
CA MET A 785 -28.68 15.92 -0.27
C MET A 785 -28.41 17.14 0.62
N ALA A 786 -28.10 16.93 1.88
CA ALA A 786 -27.66 17.95 2.82
C ALA A 786 -26.17 17.77 3.20
N SER A 787 -25.63 18.71 3.97
CA SER A 787 -24.26 18.66 4.49
C SER A 787 -23.94 17.41 5.33
N ASP A 788 -24.95 16.83 5.97
CA ASP A 788 -24.88 15.81 7.02
C ASP A 788 -25.81 14.61 6.75
N GLU A 789 -26.83 14.78 5.91
CA GLU A 789 -27.86 13.78 5.66
C GLU A 789 -28.22 13.64 4.17
N THR A 790 -28.73 12.45 3.80
CA THR A 790 -29.36 12.23 2.50
C THR A 790 -30.70 11.54 2.69
N ALA A 791 -31.71 12.04 1.99
CA ALA A 791 -33.08 11.54 2.07
C ALA A 791 -33.69 11.42 0.66
N THR A 792 -34.57 10.43 0.50
CA THR A 792 -35.44 10.32 -0.67
C THR A 792 -36.81 10.83 -0.25
N LEU A 793 -37.33 11.84 -0.96
CA LEU A 793 -38.65 12.42 -0.70
C LEU A 793 -39.62 11.96 -1.79
N HIS A 794 -40.81 11.52 -1.41
CA HIS A 794 -41.91 11.34 -2.35
C HIS A 794 -42.41 12.70 -2.89
N TYR A 795 -43.17 12.72 -3.99
CA TYR A 795 -43.67 13.94 -4.63
C TYR A 795 -44.41 14.84 -3.63
N ASP A 796 -45.32 14.26 -2.86
CA ASP A 796 -46.10 14.99 -1.88
C ASP A 796 -45.24 15.56 -0.74
N GLU A 797 -44.22 14.81 -0.32
CA GLU A 797 -43.24 15.26 0.68
C GLU A 797 -42.38 16.39 0.13
N TYR A 798 -41.98 16.32 -1.15
CA TYR A 798 -41.27 17.37 -1.85
C TYR A 798 -42.11 18.65 -1.96
N ILE A 799 -43.37 18.55 -2.41
CA ILE A 799 -44.27 19.71 -2.50
C ILE A 799 -44.49 20.32 -1.10
N ASN A 800 -44.59 19.51 -0.05
CA ASN A 800 -44.71 20.01 1.31
C ASN A 800 -43.40 20.67 1.78
N TRP A 801 -42.25 20.08 1.47
CA TRP A 801 -40.93 20.61 1.78
C TRP A 801 -40.68 21.98 1.12
N GLN A 802 -41.11 22.17 -0.14
CA GLN A 802 -41.00 23.45 -0.86
C GLN A 802 -41.74 24.61 -0.17
N LYS A 803 -42.74 24.31 0.68
CA LYS A 803 -43.46 25.35 1.45
C LYS A 803 -42.61 25.91 2.59
N ASN A 804 -41.65 25.14 3.10
CA ASN A 804 -40.89 25.42 4.32
C ASN A 804 -39.37 25.31 4.08
N TYR A 805 -38.83 26.10 3.16
CA TYR A 805 -37.39 26.16 2.94
C TYR A 805 -36.65 26.66 4.20
N PRO A 806 -35.66 25.93 4.74
CA PRO A 806 -34.88 26.40 5.88
C PRO A 806 -34.07 27.65 5.52
N SER A 807 -34.24 28.72 6.30
CA SER A 807 -33.67 30.05 6.00
C SER A 807 -32.16 30.15 6.22
N ASP A 808 -31.59 29.28 7.03
CA ASP A 808 -30.16 29.19 7.37
C ASP A 808 -29.34 28.35 6.37
N HIS A 809 -30.00 27.70 5.41
CA HIS A 809 -29.35 26.84 4.41
C HIS A 809 -29.25 27.52 3.05
N LEU A 810 -28.15 27.24 2.33
CA LEU A 810 -28.12 27.47 0.88
C LEU A 810 -28.81 26.31 0.17
N ILE A 811 -29.93 26.61 -0.47
CA ILE A 811 -30.76 25.60 -1.11
C ILE A 811 -30.64 25.75 -2.62
N PHE A 812 -30.28 24.65 -3.29
CA PHE A 812 -30.46 24.53 -4.74
C PHE A 812 -31.56 23.51 -5.02
N ASP A 813 -32.76 24.02 -5.32
CA ASP A 813 -33.88 23.24 -5.79
C ASP A 813 -33.77 23.10 -7.32
N ALA A 814 -33.05 22.06 -7.77
CA ALA A 814 -32.75 21.87 -9.19
C ALA A 814 -34.01 21.63 -10.04
N PRO A 815 -35.01 20.81 -9.62
CA PRO A 815 -36.24 20.63 -10.38
C PRO A 815 -37.03 21.93 -10.57
N ALA A 816 -37.07 22.80 -9.55
CA ALA A 816 -37.69 24.12 -9.68
C ALA A 816 -36.80 25.17 -10.38
N GLY A 817 -35.51 24.87 -10.54
CA GLY A 817 -34.50 25.82 -11.03
C GLY A 817 -34.30 27.00 -10.10
N LEU A 818 -34.42 26.78 -8.78
CA LEU A 818 -34.35 27.83 -7.77
C LEU A 818 -33.10 27.70 -6.90
N LEU A 819 -32.40 28.80 -6.75
CA LEU A 819 -31.34 28.96 -5.76
C LEU A 819 -31.85 29.91 -4.67
N ILE A 820 -31.73 29.52 -3.40
CA ILE A 820 -32.34 30.22 -2.26
C ILE A 820 -31.35 30.27 -1.10
N TYR A 821 -31.23 31.42 -0.44
CA TYR A 821 -30.47 31.56 0.82
C TYR A 821 -31.06 32.73 1.62
N GLY A 822 -31.45 32.50 2.88
CA GLY A 822 -32.20 33.47 3.66
C GLY A 822 -33.52 33.84 2.98
N GLY A 823 -33.67 35.11 2.56
CA GLY A 823 -34.82 35.61 1.80
C GLY A 823 -34.58 35.80 0.30
N SER A 824 -33.34 35.63 -0.17
CA SER A 824 -32.98 35.88 -1.57
C SER A 824 -33.30 34.67 -2.45
N ARG A 825 -33.94 34.90 -3.61
CA ARG A 825 -34.31 33.86 -4.58
C ARG A 825 -33.82 34.22 -5.97
N LEU A 826 -33.21 33.26 -6.66
CA LEU A 826 -32.67 33.42 -8.00
C LEU A 826 -33.11 32.22 -8.84
N ARG A 827 -33.65 32.51 -10.02
CA ARG A 827 -34.11 31.49 -10.95
C ARG A 827 -33.05 31.23 -12.01
N ILE A 828 -32.68 29.96 -12.16
CA ILE A 828 -31.82 29.47 -13.24
C ILE A 828 -32.69 28.61 -14.14
N LYS A 829 -32.64 28.83 -15.46
CA LYS A 829 -33.41 28.05 -16.43
C LYS A 829 -33.06 26.56 -16.29
N VAL A 830 -34.02 25.71 -15.95
CA VAL A 830 -33.84 24.26 -15.79
C VAL A 830 -33.29 23.66 -17.09
N GLY A 831 -32.30 22.78 -16.97
CA GLY A 831 -31.63 22.15 -18.11
C GLY A 831 -30.65 23.05 -18.88
N SER A 832 -30.52 24.34 -18.53
CA SER A 832 -29.48 25.19 -19.09
C SER A 832 -28.08 24.76 -18.65
N ILE A 833 -27.05 25.16 -19.40
CA ILE A 833 -25.67 24.83 -19.07
C ILE A 833 -25.30 25.28 -17.64
N PRO A 834 -25.58 26.51 -17.18
CA PRO A 834 -25.32 26.90 -15.78
C PRO A 834 -26.06 26.04 -14.75
N HIS A 835 -27.31 25.66 -15.04
CA HIS A 835 -28.11 24.79 -14.17
C HIS A 835 -27.45 23.41 -14.00
N ASN A 836 -27.10 22.76 -15.11
CA ASN A 836 -26.52 21.43 -15.10
C ASN A 836 -25.13 21.44 -14.45
N LEU A 837 -24.33 22.46 -14.74
CA LEU A 837 -22.99 22.63 -14.15
C LEU A 837 -23.07 22.84 -12.63
N LEU A 838 -24.04 23.62 -12.15
CA LEU A 838 -24.27 23.81 -10.72
C LEU A 838 -24.70 22.51 -10.02
N LEU A 839 -25.59 21.74 -10.65
CA LEU A 839 -26.06 20.46 -10.12
C LEU A 839 -24.89 19.49 -9.90
N GLN A 840 -24.01 19.35 -10.89
CA GLN A 840 -22.83 18.49 -10.77
C GLN A 840 -21.87 18.95 -9.67
N LEU A 841 -21.68 20.27 -9.54
CA LEU A 841 -20.80 20.84 -8.52
C LEU A 841 -21.35 20.64 -7.09
N PHE A 842 -22.66 20.69 -6.88
CA PHE A 842 -23.26 20.36 -5.58
C PHE A 842 -23.15 18.86 -5.27
N ILE A 843 -23.40 17.97 -6.24
CA ILE A 843 -23.27 16.52 -6.06
C ILE A 843 -21.83 16.13 -5.69
N ALA A 844 -20.84 16.79 -6.31
CA ALA A 844 -19.43 16.50 -6.10
C ALA A 844 -18.86 17.03 -4.77
N GLN A 845 -19.62 17.80 -3.99
CA GLN A 845 -19.12 18.46 -2.79
C GLN A 845 -18.57 17.44 -1.76
N PRO A 846 -17.39 17.70 -1.13
CA PRO A 846 -16.51 18.86 -1.22
C PRO A 846 -15.35 18.73 -2.25
N HIS A 847 -15.45 17.85 -3.24
CA HIS A 847 -14.36 17.53 -4.15
C HIS A 847 -14.39 18.38 -5.42
N SER A 848 -13.25 18.48 -6.09
CA SER A 848 -13.17 19.11 -7.41
C SER A 848 -13.59 18.15 -8.50
N VAL A 849 -14.30 18.65 -9.51
CA VAL A 849 -14.67 17.90 -10.72
C VAL A 849 -13.79 18.38 -11.87
N GLU A 850 -13.23 17.44 -12.63
CA GLU A 850 -12.46 17.75 -13.83
C GLU A 850 -13.33 18.46 -14.88
N VAL A 851 -12.73 19.39 -15.61
CA VAL A 851 -13.43 20.25 -16.58
C VAL A 851 -14.06 19.41 -17.68
N GLU A 852 -13.39 18.37 -18.16
CA GLU A 852 -13.91 17.48 -19.19
C GLU A 852 -15.21 16.78 -18.75
N ALA A 853 -15.25 16.29 -17.51
CA ALA A 853 -16.44 15.66 -16.94
C ALA A 853 -17.60 16.66 -16.74
N LEU A 854 -17.30 17.87 -16.25
CA LEU A 854 -18.29 18.94 -16.14
C LEU A 854 -18.83 19.37 -17.51
N TYR A 855 -17.95 19.47 -18.51
CA TYR A 855 -18.31 19.87 -19.86
C TYR A 855 -19.22 18.82 -20.48
N ARG A 856 -18.81 17.55 -20.46
CA ARG A 856 -19.63 16.45 -20.98
C ARG A 856 -20.99 16.38 -20.29
N SER A 857 -21.06 16.59 -18.98
CA SER A 857 -22.34 16.57 -18.27
C SER A 857 -23.24 17.77 -18.55
N ALA A 858 -22.69 18.96 -18.76
CA ALA A 858 -23.49 20.18 -18.93
C ALA A 858 -23.80 20.50 -20.40
N TRP A 859 -22.93 20.10 -21.34
CA TRP A 859 -23.07 20.32 -22.79
C TRP A 859 -23.44 19.05 -23.57
N GLY A 860 -23.23 17.85 -23.02
CA GLY A 860 -23.53 16.58 -23.71
C GLY A 860 -22.49 16.16 -24.76
N SER A 861 -21.37 16.88 -24.89
CA SER A 861 -20.30 16.61 -25.87
C SER A 861 -18.93 16.41 -25.20
N ILE A 862 -17.96 15.87 -25.94
CA ILE A 862 -16.58 15.74 -25.47
C ILE A 862 -15.94 17.13 -25.40
N PHE A 863 -15.14 17.38 -24.37
CA PHE A 863 -14.45 18.65 -24.19
C PHE A 863 -13.21 18.72 -25.07
N ASP A 864 -13.14 19.72 -25.94
CA ASP A 864 -11.94 20.07 -26.69
C ASP A 864 -11.19 21.23 -25.99
N PRO A 865 -9.98 21.00 -25.46
CA PRO A 865 -9.21 22.03 -24.76
C PRO A 865 -8.90 23.28 -25.61
N GLU A 866 -8.85 23.17 -26.94
CA GLU A 866 -8.51 24.29 -27.83
C GLU A 866 -9.70 25.21 -28.09
N TYR A 867 -10.91 24.64 -28.24
CA TYR A 867 -12.10 25.39 -28.67
C TYR A 867 -13.12 25.63 -27.54
N ASP A 868 -13.28 24.68 -26.61
CA ASP A 868 -14.34 24.72 -25.60
C ASP A 868 -13.94 25.45 -24.33
N GLN A 869 -12.64 25.71 -24.14
CA GLN A 869 -12.11 26.34 -22.94
C GLN A 869 -12.67 27.76 -22.71
N GLY A 870 -12.97 28.49 -23.79
CA GLY A 870 -13.60 29.81 -23.74
C GLY A 870 -15.05 29.77 -23.22
N ALA A 871 -15.86 28.86 -23.78
CA ALA A 871 -17.26 28.67 -23.39
C ALA A 871 -17.39 28.19 -21.94
N PHE A 872 -16.54 27.25 -21.53
CA PHE A 872 -16.48 26.76 -20.16
C PHE A 872 -16.10 27.86 -19.16
N LYS A 873 -15.03 28.62 -19.44
CA LYS A 873 -14.57 29.72 -18.57
C LYS A 873 -15.64 30.78 -18.37
N THR A 874 -16.36 31.14 -19.44
CA THR A 874 -17.43 32.13 -19.44
C THR A 874 -18.62 31.65 -18.60
N THR A 875 -19.02 30.39 -18.76
CA THR A 875 -20.13 29.79 -18.00
C THR A 875 -19.81 29.70 -16.51
N VAL A 876 -18.60 29.25 -16.15
CA VAL A 876 -18.16 29.20 -14.74
C VAL A 876 -18.10 30.60 -14.13
N GLN A 877 -17.72 31.62 -14.91
CA GLN A 877 -17.71 33.00 -14.46
C GLN A 877 -19.13 33.52 -14.21
N ARG A 878 -20.07 33.22 -15.10
CA ARG A 878 -21.50 33.54 -14.92
C ARG A 878 -22.07 32.86 -13.67
N LEU A 879 -21.78 31.58 -13.47
CA LEU A 879 -22.22 30.84 -12.28
C LEU A 879 -21.65 31.44 -10.98
N LYS A 880 -20.37 31.83 -11.00
CA LYS A 880 -19.72 32.50 -9.87
C LYS A 880 -20.43 33.81 -9.50
N GLN A 881 -20.88 34.59 -10.48
CA GLN A 881 -21.64 35.82 -10.25
C GLN A 881 -23.02 35.52 -9.64
N LEU A 882 -23.74 34.54 -10.20
CA LEU A 882 -25.07 34.13 -9.73
C LEU A 882 -25.04 33.61 -8.28
N LEU A 883 -24.04 32.79 -7.93
CA LEU A 883 -23.88 32.29 -6.56
C LEU A 883 -23.55 33.42 -5.59
N LYS A 884 -22.63 34.33 -5.99
CA LYS A 884 -22.22 35.45 -5.15
C LYS A 884 -23.38 36.43 -4.88
N SER A 885 -24.32 36.58 -5.81
CA SER A 885 -25.51 37.43 -5.60
C SER A 885 -26.51 36.85 -4.59
N ILE A 886 -26.45 35.56 -4.28
CA ILE A 886 -27.34 34.92 -3.31
C ILE A 886 -26.66 34.65 -1.97
N CYS A 887 -25.49 34.01 -2.00
CA CYS A 887 -24.79 33.58 -0.80
C CYS A 887 -23.32 33.99 -0.92
N PRO A 888 -22.90 35.10 -0.29
CA PRO A 888 -21.54 35.65 -0.42
C PRO A 888 -20.42 34.70 0.01
N SER A 889 -20.75 33.73 0.88
CA SER A 889 -19.81 32.73 1.40
C SER A 889 -19.53 31.60 0.41
N VAL A 890 -20.32 31.47 -0.68
CA VAL A 890 -20.10 30.45 -1.70
C VAL A 890 -19.11 30.89 -2.75
N ARG A 891 -18.14 30.02 -3.03
CA ARG A 891 -17.08 30.25 -4.02
C ARG A 891 -16.94 29.07 -4.94
N ILE A 892 -16.65 29.36 -6.20
CA ILE A 892 -16.14 28.37 -7.15
C ILE A 892 -14.61 28.49 -7.18
N VAL A 893 -13.92 27.41 -6.77
CA VAL A 893 -12.46 27.30 -6.74
C VAL A 893 -11.99 26.55 -7.99
N ARG A 894 -10.92 27.02 -8.64
CA ARG A 894 -10.37 26.44 -9.87
C ARG A 894 -8.97 25.90 -9.61
N ARG A 895 -8.69 24.66 -10.01
CA ARG A 895 -7.34 24.09 -10.04
C ARG A 895 -6.75 24.30 -11.43
N LYS A 896 -5.60 24.99 -11.50
CA LYS A 896 -4.96 25.40 -12.76
C LYS A 896 -3.72 24.57 -13.09
N SER A 897 -3.47 24.34 -14.38
CA SER A 897 -2.13 24.07 -14.93
C SER A 897 -1.57 25.35 -15.57
N ARG A 898 -0.31 25.36 -16.06
CA ARG A 898 0.34 26.54 -16.67
C ARG A 898 -0.51 27.24 -17.76
N GLN A 899 -1.47 26.57 -18.41
CA GLN A 899 -2.28 27.14 -19.49
C GLN A 899 -3.80 26.81 -19.47
N SER A 900 -4.30 25.93 -18.58
CA SER A 900 -5.72 25.52 -18.58
C SER A 900 -6.35 25.31 -17.20
N ILE A 901 -7.68 25.45 -17.10
CA ILE A 901 -8.45 25.03 -15.92
C ILE A 901 -8.60 23.51 -16.01
N ARG A 902 -8.05 22.76 -15.05
CA ARG A 902 -8.17 21.29 -15.02
C ARG A 902 -9.39 20.84 -14.24
N ALA A 903 -9.65 21.44 -13.09
CA ALA A 903 -10.78 21.08 -12.25
C ALA A 903 -11.44 22.28 -11.59
N VAL A 904 -12.70 22.12 -11.22
CA VAL A 904 -13.54 23.11 -10.55
C VAL A 904 -14.20 22.50 -9.33
N LYS A 905 -14.15 23.20 -8.20
CA LYS A 905 -14.77 22.79 -6.93
C LYS A 905 -15.75 23.87 -6.46
N LEU A 906 -16.88 23.45 -5.89
CA LEU A 906 -17.75 24.33 -5.11
C LEU A 906 -17.23 24.41 -3.67
N SER A 907 -17.25 25.59 -3.08
CA SER A 907 -16.84 25.79 -1.69
C SER A 907 -17.99 26.52 -1.02
N ILE A 908 -18.65 25.82 -0.10
CA ILE A 908 -19.81 26.30 0.65
C ILE A 908 -19.41 26.29 2.11
N ALA A 909 -19.50 27.44 2.79
CA ALA A 909 -19.13 27.61 4.20
C ALA A 909 -20.35 27.70 5.13
N VAL A 910 -21.54 27.38 4.60
CA VAL A 910 -22.82 27.36 5.30
C VAL A 910 -23.49 26.00 5.06
N PRO A 911 -24.43 25.58 5.92
CA PRO A 911 -25.26 24.41 5.66
C PRO A 911 -25.94 24.56 4.30
N TRP A 912 -26.08 23.45 3.57
CA TRP A 912 -26.66 23.49 2.23
C TRP A 912 -27.51 22.28 1.95
N ILE A 913 -28.49 22.48 1.07
CA ILE A 913 -29.40 21.43 0.61
C ILE A 913 -29.45 21.49 -0.92
N LEU A 914 -29.17 20.36 -1.55
CA LEU A 914 -29.45 20.12 -2.95
C LEU A 914 -30.68 19.22 -3.05
N ILE A 915 -31.67 19.62 -3.82
CA ILE A 915 -32.72 18.70 -4.25
C ILE A 915 -32.62 18.47 -5.76
N PHE A 916 -32.79 17.22 -6.20
CA PHE A 916 -32.78 16.86 -7.61
C PHE A 916 -33.59 15.59 -7.88
N LYS A 917 -34.05 15.44 -9.12
CA LYS A 917 -34.83 14.29 -9.59
C LYS A 917 -33.94 13.17 -10.09
#